data_AF-A0A7W1NJV6-F1
#
_entry.id   AF-A0A7W1NJV6-F1
#
_cell.length_a   1.000
_cell.length_b   1.000
_cell.length_c   1.000
_cell.angle_alpha   90.00
_cell.angle_beta   90.00
_cell.angle_gamma   90.00
#
_symmetry.space_group_name_H-M   'P 1'
#
loop_
_entity.id
_entity.type
_entity.pdbx_description
1 polymer ?
#
loop_
_entity_poly.entity_id
_entity_poly.type
_entity_poly.pdbx_seq_one_letter_code
_entity_poly.pdbx_strand_id
1 'polypeptide(L)'
;MSQDQTQLTAQIRRSQRWAMGLGAIAIVAILVAIGTSVMGIQAGNAAATATVVQGAALYAQSTAVAQADAAQQAAASATSAQGVALYDQATAVAQADAAQQAAASATQAQGQAQNAAASATMAQGQAENQAGTATLQQGKALNAAATATVAQGMAINAQSTAVLQAQQAISSATVVHVQAQVAIATAAAAQGAAQLQAQIARTQVAIANMTLAPIPATLSAASAQIANVQTQLNMDQQLMDAGLNAGFGLPEFSVDIINQLMRDNPNAAAPHIYMGIIDAQNNQVLRGVAEFGKAIQLEPDNTQAYYYRGQLFLIYLQARPQAISDFTKAIELDPNNVLAYNSRGLVYSTTFHQYDKALADFSKAIEINPNYAAAYANRGIVYISLKDSDKALVDLNKAIKLNPELAQAYNYRGRALFIQSKYDDAFTDFTKAINLDPSNAAAYSNLGRVYIYYAEYDTAILYLNEAIILNPKYAEAYNNRGLAYSYKRQYSDAISDYNKAVDLDPNYADAYNNRGLAYNALEDYSNALTNFNKVIELNPDDIYVYNDRGNAYSGLQQYDRALDDFNKVIAYDPNLAYAYNNRGIIYYNQQEYDKALVDYNKAIDLDPNFADAYNNRGLAYYKLFDYHKAINDFDRVIDLNPNYTDAYNNRGLAYNALEDYRNALTNFNKVIELNPDNIYVYNDRGNAYSGLKQYDRALDDFNKVIAYDPSYVYAYNNRGLAYYYQQQYDKALVDYNKAIDLDPNFVDAYNNRGNAYSGLKQYDRALDNFNKVIVYDPNYAYAYNNRGIVYYNQQQYDKALVDYNKAIDLDPNFADAYHNRGLVYSALHQYDKAVTDYLKAVNIEPDFSGAYNDIGNAYGELKLYDKAIVNFSKAIELNPNYTFAYDNRGQIYSNNLQQYGKAILDFNQAIKLDPKFGDAYVDRGVAYFRIQEYDRALDDYARAILVDPNNVYAYGNRAYLYYDRSEYKKAIADYTKTIELDPTAAYAYANRGSAYYLLPNYDKAVDDYNKALELNPRDYYSYTNRGLIYALRNQHDKAIKDYTSAIEINAEYDYSYLLRGESYFDTKQFNKAIADWNTYEGFGNTLPFKDKILKNQAAINLTGTPAPTLMASATPTVTTTVRATATITPTTIATIRATATVTPTTIATINSTATMVK
;
A
#
# COMPACT_ATOMS: atom_id res chain seq x y z
N MET A 1 -18.72 -58.03 5.34
CA MET A 1 -17.46 -58.14 6.12
C MET A 1 -16.84 -56.74 6.16
N SER A 2 -16.39 -56.28 7.33
CA SER A 2 -15.48 -55.13 7.58
C SER A 2 -15.49 -53.96 6.57
N GLN A 3 -15.95 -52.74 6.87
CA GLN A 3 -16.24 -52.07 8.15
C GLN A 3 -15.05 -51.92 9.13
N ASP A 4 -14.95 -50.73 9.73
CA ASP A 4 -14.08 -50.30 10.84
C ASP A 4 -12.55 -50.41 10.71
N GLN A 5 -11.93 -49.31 10.27
CA GLN A 5 -11.15 -48.52 11.25
C GLN A 5 -11.24 -47.01 10.96
N THR A 6 -12.23 -46.37 11.60
CA THR A 6 -12.39 -44.91 11.61
C THR A 6 -11.78 -44.31 12.89
N GLN A 7 -11.54 -43.00 12.91
CA GLN A 7 -11.50 -42.18 14.15
C GLN A 7 -10.43 -42.51 15.23
N LEU A 8 -9.15 -42.54 14.84
CA LEU A 8 -8.01 -42.08 15.66
C LEU A 8 -6.86 -41.80 14.66
N THR A 9 -6.17 -40.67 14.59
CA THR A 9 -5.82 -39.69 15.64
C THR A 9 -5.89 -38.25 15.11
N ALA A 10 -7.10 -37.72 14.87
CA ALA A 10 -7.31 -36.30 14.57
C ALA A 10 -7.29 -35.40 15.84
N GLN A 11 -7.05 -35.98 17.01
CA GLN A 11 -7.29 -35.36 18.32
C GLN A 11 -6.03 -35.07 19.15
N ILE A 12 -4.83 -35.28 18.60
CA ILE A 12 -3.55 -34.94 19.26
C ILE A 12 -2.72 -34.00 18.37
N ARG A 13 -3.21 -32.77 18.18
CA ARG A 13 -2.40 -31.68 17.60
C ARG A 13 -2.78 -30.28 18.12
N ARG A 14 -3.18 -30.17 19.40
CA ARG A 14 -3.57 -28.88 20.02
C ARG A 14 -3.29 -28.74 21.53
N SER A 15 -2.19 -29.29 22.03
CA SER A 15 -1.76 -29.07 23.43
C SER A 15 -0.23 -29.05 23.63
N GLN A 16 0.26 -27.87 24.00
CA GLN A 16 1.37 -27.59 24.93
C GLN A 16 2.78 -28.21 24.72
N ARG A 17 3.69 -27.33 24.26
CA ARG A 17 4.79 -26.72 25.05
C ARG A 17 5.58 -27.57 26.09
N TRP A 18 6.91 -27.40 26.01
CA TRP A 18 7.99 -27.57 27.04
C TRP A 18 8.78 -28.90 27.13
N ALA A 19 9.94 -28.88 26.43
CA ALA A 19 11.30 -28.93 26.99
C ALA A 19 11.93 -30.22 27.59
N MET A 20 13.27 -30.24 27.48
CA MET A 20 14.29 -31.11 28.11
C MET A 20 14.44 -32.56 27.58
N GLY A 21 15.71 -33.00 27.48
CA GLY A 21 16.09 -34.32 26.95
C GLY A 21 17.55 -34.41 26.45
N LEU A 22 18.52 -33.88 27.19
CA LEU A 22 19.93 -33.82 26.78
C LEU A 22 20.72 -35.10 27.09
N GLY A 23 21.65 -35.45 26.18
CA GLY A 23 22.97 -35.97 26.56
C GLY A 23 23.32 -37.41 26.12
N ALA A 24 24.62 -37.80 26.10
CA ALA A 24 25.86 -37.02 26.24
C ALA A 24 27.09 -37.94 25.92
N ILE A 25 28.30 -37.47 26.27
CA ILE A 25 29.55 -38.25 26.51
C ILE A 25 30.34 -38.64 25.24
N ALA A 26 31.66 -38.39 25.13
CA ALA A 26 32.63 -37.69 26.00
C ALA A 26 34.00 -37.48 25.28
N ILE A 27 35.05 -36.81 25.79
CA ILE A 27 35.37 -35.64 26.68
C ILE A 27 36.89 -35.39 26.49
N VAL A 28 37.41 -34.22 26.93
CA VAL A 28 38.83 -33.78 27.13
C VAL A 28 39.18 -32.58 26.23
N ALA A 29 39.94 -31.55 26.63
CA ALA A 29 40.06 -30.70 27.85
C ALA A 29 40.89 -29.45 27.42
N ILE A 30 41.33 -28.43 28.17
CA ILE A 30 41.67 -28.13 29.59
C ILE A 30 41.31 -26.63 29.78
N LEU A 31 40.36 -26.23 30.67
CA LEU A 31 40.55 -25.66 32.03
C LEU A 31 41.22 -24.25 32.10
N VAL A 32 40.82 -23.27 32.95
CA VAL A 32 39.63 -23.08 33.84
C VAL A 32 39.59 -21.64 34.46
N ALA A 33 38.47 -21.25 35.11
CA ALA A 33 38.29 -20.16 36.13
C ALA A 33 38.35 -18.68 35.66
N ILE A 34 37.73 -17.67 36.30
CA ILE A 34 36.72 -17.50 37.40
C ILE A 34 35.98 -16.14 37.14
N GLY A 35 34.67 -15.94 37.33
CA GLY A 35 34.00 -15.38 38.55
C GLY A 35 34.41 -13.93 38.92
N THR A 36 33.56 -12.98 39.34
CA THR A 36 32.12 -12.97 39.73
C THR A 36 31.49 -11.56 39.61
N SER A 37 30.15 -11.45 39.69
CA SER A 37 29.33 -10.22 39.59
C SER A 37 29.01 -9.51 40.93
N VAL A 38 28.70 -8.20 40.93
CA VAL A 38 27.78 -7.52 41.88
C VAL A 38 27.31 -6.13 41.35
N MET A 39 26.35 -5.48 42.02
CA MET A 39 25.53 -4.35 41.54
C MET A 39 25.97 -2.95 41.99
N GLY A 40 25.66 -1.91 41.20
CA GLY A 40 24.81 -0.78 41.65
C GLY A 40 25.39 0.56 42.16
N ILE A 41 24.79 1.66 41.66
CA ILE A 41 24.54 2.98 42.30
C ILE A 41 25.65 4.09 42.28
N GLN A 42 25.43 5.04 41.35
CA GLN A 42 25.50 6.52 41.42
C GLN A 42 26.74 7.34 41.92
N ALA A 43 27.03 8.36 41.09
CA ALA A 43 27.42 9.75 41.41
C ALA A 43 28.86 10.09 41.87
N GLY A 44 29.41 11.15 41.25
CA GLY A 44 30.70 11.78 41.58
C GLY A 44 31.29 12.48 40.35
N ASN A 45 31.71 13.74 40.46
CA ASN A 45 32.00 14.59 39.29
C ASN A 45 33.49 14.96 39.15
N ALA A 46 33.94 15.03 37.88
CA ALA A 46 35.11 15.75 37.36
C ALA A 46 36.57 15.34 37.67
N ALA A 47 37.40 15.55 36.64
CA ALA A 47 38.85 15.80 36.63
C ALA A 47 39.84 14.68 37.06
N ALA A 48 40.37 13.95 36.06
CA ALA A 48 41.80 14.04 35.71
C ALA A 48 42.05 13.56 34.26
N THR A 49 42.98 14.21 33.56
CA THR A 49 43.46 13.80 32.22
C THR A 49 44.63 12.82 32.31
N ALA A 50 44.93 12.16 31.18
CA ALA A 50 46.19 11.46 30.86
C ALA A 50 46.45 10.04 31.43
N THR A 51 45.75 9.02 30.90
CA THR A 51 46.27 7.62 30.87
C THR A 51 45.70 6.74 29.72
N VAL A 52 45.74 7.19 28.46
CA VAL A 52 45.31 6.39 27.28
C VAL A 52 46.41 6.25 26.20
N VAL A 53 47.66 6.61 26.52
CA VAL A 53 48.79 6.60 25.55
C VAL A 53 49.59 5.27 25.57
N GLN A 54 49.31 4.36 26.51
CA GLN A 54 50.06 3.10 26.68
C GLN A 54 49.22 1.81 26.48
N GLY A 55 47.99 1.91 25.98
CA GLY A 55 47.20 0.74 25.56
C GLY A 55 47.51 0.26 24.13
N ALA A 56 47.62 1.18 23.19
CA ALA A 56 47.75 0.85 21.76
C ALA A 56 49.13 0.31 21.34
N ALA A 57 50.19 0.63 22.11
CA ALA A 57 51.58 0.34 21.72
C ALA A 57 51.94 -1.16 21.68
N LEU A 58 51.23 -2.01 22.42
CA LEU A 58 51.53 -3.46 22.51
C LEU A 58 50.72 -4.33 21.52
N TYR A 59 49.69 -3.80 20.85
CA TYR A 59 48.99 -4.52 19.79
C TYR A 59 49.60 -4.26 18.40
N ALA A 60 50.32 -3.14 18.23
CA ALA A 60 51.00 -2.78 16.99
C ALA A 60 52.35 -3.51 16.77
N GLN A 61 52.85 -4.26 17.76
CA GLN A 61 54.19 -4.86 17.71
C GLN A 61 54.22 -6.38 17.48
N SER A 62 53.07 -7.06 17.55
CA SER A 62 52.93 -8.50 17.25
C SER A 62 52.58 -8.77 15.78
N THR A 63 51.87 -7.85 15.12
CA THR A 63 51.45 -7.96 13.71
C THR A 63 52.60 -7.69 12.72
N ALA A 64 53.52 -6.78 13.07
CA ALA A 64 54.62 -6.35 12.20
C ALA A 64 55.63 -7.47 11.86
N VAL A 65 55.73 -8.52 12.68
CA VAL A 65 56.62 -9.67 12.41
C VAL A 65 55.94 -10.72 11.54
N ALA A 66 54.65 -10.97 11.74
CA ALA A 66 53.90 -11.97 10.96
C ALA A 66 53.69 -11.56 9.48
N GLN A 67 53.64 -10.25 9.19
CA GLN A 67 53.48 -9.75 7.82
C GLN A 67 54.79 -9.75 7.01
N ALA A 68 55.96 -9.80 7.65
CA ALA A 68 57.25 -9.83 6.96
C ALA A 68 57.49 -11.16 6.23
N ASP A 69 57.35 -12.29 6.93
CA ASP A 69 57.54 -13.62 6.34
C ASP A 69 56.50 -13.92 5.25
N ALA A 70 55.26 -13.45 5.42
CA ALA A 70 54.19 -13.63 4.42
C ALA A 70 54.50 -12.90 3.10
N ALA A 71 54.98 -11.65 3.17
CA ALA A 71 55.39 -10.89 1.99
C ALA A 71 56.61 -11.55 1.29
N GLN A 72 57.56 -12.08 2.07
CA GLN A 72 58.75 -12.71 1.54
C GLN A 72 58.49 -14.09 0.90
N GLN A 73 57.45 -14.81 1.33
CA GLN A 73 56.95 -16.01 0.63
C GLN A 73 56.12 -15.68 -0.61
N ALA A 74 55.25 -14.66 -0.56
CA ALA A 74 54.43 -14.26 -1.71
C ALA A 74 55.28 -13.83 -2.94
N ALA A 75 56.43 -13.19 -2.69
CA ALA A 75 57.40 -12.83 -3.72
C ALA A 75 57.99 -14.03 -4.49
N ALA A 76 57.94 -15.24 -3.93
CA ALA A 76 58.43 -16.47 -4.59
C ALA A 76 57.38 -17.16 -5.48
N SER A 77 56.09 -16.80 -5.37
CA SER A 77 54.97 -17.44 -6.07
C SER A 77 54.39 -16.65 -7.26
N ALA A 78 55.01 -15.55 -7.64
CA ALA A 78 54.49 -14.58 -8.61
C ALA A 78 54.60 -15.03 -10.10
N THR A 79 54.02 -16.18 -10.45
CA THR A 79 53.98 -16.73 -11.82
C THR A 79 52.62 -17.29 -12.25
N SER A 80 51.53 -17.00 -11.53
CA SER A 80 50.17 -17.38 -11.94
C SER A 80 49.11 -16.31 -11.62
N ALA A 81 48.09 -16.19 -12.47
CA ALA A 81 47.05 -15.17 -12.35
C ALA A 81 46.19 -15.28 -11.06
N GLN A 82 46.04 -16.49 -10.51
CA GLN A 82 45.35 -16.69 -9.22
C GLN A 82 46.08 -16.03 -8.04
N GLY A 83 47.41 -15.89 -8.09
CA GLY A 83 48.18 -15.20 -7.05
C GLY A 83 47.90 -13.69 -7.01
N VAL A 84 47.64 -13.07 -8.16
CA VAL A 84 47.27 -11.65 -8.28
C VAL A 84 45.86 -11.42 -7.73
N ALA A 85 44.88 -12.21 -8.21
CA ALA A 85 43.49 -12.10 -7.77
C ALA A 85 43.30 -12.25 -6.25
N LEU A 86 44.05 -13.16 -5.60
CA LEU A 86 44.01 -13.34 -4.15
C LEU A 86 44.65 -12.17 -3.38
N TYR A 87 45.68 -11.53 -3.93
CA TYR A 87 46.29 -10.33 -3.34
C TYR A 87 45.38 -9.11 -3.43
N ASP A 88 44.76 -8.90 -4.60
CA ASP A 88 43.81 -7.81 -4.82
C ASP A 88 42.56 -7.98 -3.95
N GLN A 89 42.02 -9.20 -3.85
CA GLN A 89 40.86 -9.50 -3.01
C GLN A 89 41.15 -9.30 -1.52
N ALA A 90 42.33 -9.71 -1.03
CA ALA A 90 42.74 -9.45 0.36
C ALA A 90 42.93 -7.95 0.65
N THR A 91 43.47 -7.21 -0.32
CA THR A 91 43.70 -5.76 -0.20
C THR A 91 42.37 -4.99 -0.20
N ALA A 92 41.42 -5.36 -1.08
CA ALA A 92 40.09 -4.76 -1.13
C ALA A 92 39.29 -4.99 0.16
N VAL A 93 39.33 -6.19 0.73
CA VAL A 93 38.67 -6.50 2.02
C VAL A 93 39.27 -5.67 3.16
N ALA A 94 40.60 -5.57 3.25
CA ALA A 94 41.25 -4.75 4.29
C ALA A 94 40.92 -3.25 4.17
N GLN A 95 40.75 -2.74 2.95
CA GLN A 95 40.32 -1.35 2.70
C GLN A 95 38.83 -1.15 3.03
N ALA A 96 37.97 -2.13 2.72
CA ALA A 96 36.55 -2.09 3.08
C ALA A 96 36.33 -2.09 4.60
N ASP A 97 37.01 -2.98 5.34
CA ASP A 97 36.96 -3.03 6.81
C ASP A 97 37.42 -1.69 7.43
N ALA A 98 38.50 -1.11 6.92
CA ALA A 98 39.00 0.18 7.40
C ALA A 98 38.00 1.33 7.14
N ALA A 99 37.38 1.38 5.95
CA ALA A 99 36.35 2.35 5.61
C ALA A 99 35.09 2.15 6.47
N GLN A 100 34.68 0.91 6.72
CA GLN A 100 33.49 0.59 7.52
C GLN A 100 33.69 0.89 9.01
N GLN A 101 34.89 0.68 9.56
CA GLN A 101 35.24 1.09 10.92
C GLN A 101 35.32 2.62 11.07
N ALA A 102 35.82 3.34 10.05
CA ALA A 102 35.81 4.80 10.02
C ALA A 102 34.37 5.36 9.96
N ALA A 103 33.50 4.77 9.12
CA ALA A 103 32.09 5.13 9.03
C ALA A 103 31.35 4.87 10.34
N ALA A 104 31.51 3.68 10.95
CA ALA A 104 30.90 3.35 12.24
C ALA A 104 31.33 4.31 13.36
N SER A 105 32.61 4.71 13.38
CA SER A 105 33.14 5.70 14.32
C SER A 105 32.51 7.09 14.11
N ALA A 106 32.30 7.51 12.86
CA ALA A 106 31.64 8.76 12.53
C ALA A 106 30.15 8.75 12.92
N THR A 107 29.42 7.67 12.64
CA THR A 107 28.01 7.51 13.05
C THR A 107 27.89 7.48 14.58
N GLN A 108 28.83 6.85 15.30
CA GLN A 108 28.83 6.84 16.76
C GLN A 108 29.07 8.25 17.34
N ALA A 109 29.98 9.03 16.75
CA ALA A 109 30.20 10.43 17.13
C ALA A 109 28.97 11.31 16.83
N GLN A 110 28.31 11.11 15.69
CA GLN A 110 27.08 11.81 15.31
C GLN A 110 25.92 11.50 16.28
N GLY A 111 25.74 10.23 16.65
CA GLY A 111 24.74 9.82 17.65
C GLY A 111 25.04 10.35 19.05
N GLN A 112 26.31 10.46 19.45
CA GLN A 112 26.70 11.12 20.71
C GLN A 112 26.41 12.63 20.69
N ALA A 113 26.67 13.31 19.57
CA ALA A 113 26.33 14.73 19.41
C ALA A 113 24.81 14.98 19.41
N GLN A 114 24.01 14.13 18.76
CA GLN A 114 22.56 14.21 18.77
C GLN A 114 21.95 13.94 20.16
N ASN A 115 22.49 12.95 20.90
CA ASN A 115 22.07 12.71 22.29
C ASN A 115 22.44 13.87 23.24
N ALA A 116 23.58 14.53 23.02
CA ALA A 116 23.93 15.75 23.75
C ALA A 116 22.96 16.91 23.45
N ALA A 117 22.55 17.08 22.18
CA ALA A 117 21.54 18.07 21.79
C ALA A 117 20.17 17.78 22.41
N ALA A 118 19.67 16.54 22.32
CA ALA A 118 18.40 16.14 22.93
C ALA A 118 18.40 16.32 24.47
N SER A 119 19.54 16.08 25.12
CA SER A 119 19.72 16.33 26.55
C SER A 119 19.61 17.82 26.90
N ALA A 120 20.14 18.71 26.05
CA ALA A 120 19.98 20.15 26.21
C ALA A 120 18.52 20.61 26.00
N THR A 121 17.80 20.04 25.02
CA THR A 121 16.38 20.33 24.80
C THR A 121 15.50 19.88 25.97
N MET A 122 15.78 18.72 26.59
CA MET A 122 15.08 18.29 27.80
C MET A 122 15.37 19.20 29.01
N ALA A 123 16.60 19.70 29.16
CA ALA A 123 16.93 20.68 30.19
C ALA A 123 16.19 22.03 29.96
N GLN A 124 16.00 22.44 28.71
CA GLN A 124 15.22 23.62 28.36
C GLN A 124 13.74 23.48 28.74
N GLY A 125 13.11 22.33 28.42
CA GLY A 125 11.71 22.06 28.78
C GLY A 125 11.41 22.01 30.28
N GLN A 126 12.42 21.81 31.14
CA GLN A 126 12.27 21.90 32.60
C GLN A 126 12.42 23.34 33.15
N ALA A 127 13.00 24.27 32.37
CA ALA A 127 13.23 25.65 32.80
C ALA A 127 12.01 26.58 32.57
N GLU A 128 11.12 26.24 31.63
CA GLU A 128 10.04 27.14 31.18
C GLU A 128 8.82 27.20 32.13
N ASN A 129 8.87 26.48 33.27
CA ASN A 129 7.79 26.45 34.27
C ASN A 129 7.88 27.52 35.37
N GLN A 130 8.78 28.51 35.24
CA GLN A 130 8.86 29.69 36.13
C GLN A 130 9.12 30.97 35.33
N ALA A 131 8.12 31.86 35.25
CA ALA A 131 8.20 33.10 34.48
C ALA A 131 8.80 34.27 35.29
N GLY A 132 9.80 34.97 34.74
CA GLY A 132 10.40 36.15 35.41
C GLY A 132 11.60 36.80 34.71
N THR A 133 11.35 37.63 33.69
CA THR A 133 12.21 38.76 33.23
C THR A 133 13.74 38.55 33.09
N ALA A 134 14.26 38.31 31.87
CA ALA A 134 15.69 38.43 31.57
C ALA A 134 16.04 38.68 30.07
N THR A 135 15.63 39.81 29.49
CA THR A 135 15.86 40.18 28.06
C THR A 135 17.32 40.55 27.72
N LEU A 136 18.29 39.77 28.21
CA LEU A 136 19.72 39.93 27.92
C LEU A 136 20.47 38.58 27.79
N GLN A 137 19.93 37.47 28.31
CA GLN A 137 20.50 36.13 28.05
C GLN A 137 20.09 35.59 26.68
N GLN A 138 18.87 35.84 26.22
CA GLN A 138 18.36 35.38 24.91
C GLN A 138 19.26 35.85 23.74
N GLY A 139 19.74 37.10 23.78
CA GLY A 139 20.68 37.63 22.79
C GLY A 139 22.07 36.98 22.83
N LYS A 140 22.51 36.47 24.00
CA LYS A 140 23.76 35.70 24.11
C LYS A 140 23.59 34.27 23.59
N ALA A 141 22.44 33.64 23.85
CA ALA A 141 22.11 32.31 23.32
C ALA A 141 22.01 32.32 21.79
N LEU A 142 21.33 33.31 21.19
CA LEU A 142 21.24 33.47 19.74
C LEU A 142 22.61 33.71 19.09
N ASN A 143 23.48 34.51 19.72
CA ASN A 143 24.84 34.73 19.20
C ASN A 143 25.73 33.47 19.32
N ALA A 144 25.57 32.69 20.40
CA ALA A 144 26.24 31.40 20.53
C ALA A 144 25.75 30.39 19.48
N ALA A 145 24.45 30.35 19.20
CA ALA A 145 23.89 29.52 18.13
C ALA A 145 24.42 29.92 16.75
N ALA A 146 24.42 31.22 16.42
CA ALA A 146 25.01 31.72 15.17
C ALA A 146 26.52 31.37 15.05
N THR A 147 27.26 31.47 16.15
CA THR A 147 28.68 31.07 16.20
C THR A 147 28.85 29.56 15.97
N ALA A 148 27.96 28.72 16.49
CA ALA A 148 27.95 27.29 16.25
C ALA A 148 27.62 26.94 14.78
N THR A 149 26.66 27.64 14.15
CA THR A 149 26.35 27.47 12.72
C THR A 149 27.53 27.87 11.83
N VAL A 150 28.24 28.96 12.16
CA VAL A 150 29.49 29.34 11.46
C VAL A 150 30.59 28.30 11.66
N ALA A 151 30.72 27.71 12.86
CA ALA A 151 31.66 26.63 13.11
C ALA A 151 31.30 25.34 12.33
N GLN A 152 30.01 25.01 12.20
CA GLN A 152 29.55 23.93 11.30
C GLN A 152 29.91 24.23 9.84
N GLY A 153 29.67 25.45 9.35
CA GLY A 153 30.06 25.87 8.00
C GLY A 153 31.57 25.74 7.77
N MET A 154 32.40 26.14 8.75
CA MET A 154 33.86 25.97 8.68
C MET A 154 34.29 24.50 8.72
N ALA A 155 33.64 23.65 9.52
CA ALA A 155 33.92 22.21 9.57
C ALA A 155 33.59 21.51 8.25
N ILE A 156 32.44 21.84 7.64
CA ILE A 156 32.04 21.32 6.31
C ILE A 156 33.03 21.77 5.24
N ASN A 157 33.49 23.03 5.28
CA ASN A 157 34.48 23.55 4.32
C ASN A 157 35.89 22.93 4.52
N ALA A 158 36.24 22.55 5.76
CA ALA A 158 37.44 21.77 6.05
C ALA A 158 37.32 20.33 5.53
N GLN A 159 36.15 19.69 5.67
CA GLN A 159 35.88 18.36 5.13
C GLN A 159 35.96 18.35 3.59
N SER A 160 35.33 19.31 2.90
CA SER A 160 35.41 19.39 1.42
C SER A 160 36.84 19.65 0.94
N THR A 161 37.60 20.49 1.64
CA THR A 161 39.03 20.72 1.34
C THR A 161 39.86 19.46 1.54
N ALA A 162 39.63 18.69 2.62
CA ALA A 162 40.31 17.44 2.87
C ALA A 162 39.96 16.35 1.84
N VAL A 163 38.69 16.29 1.40
CA VAL A 163 38.24 15.38 0.33
C VAL A 163 38.90 15.75 -1.01
N LEU A 164 38.99 17.04 -1.36
CA LEU A 164 39.73 17.48 -2.56
C LEU A 164 41.22 17.08 -2.51
N GLN A 165 41.87 17.26 -1.36
CA GLN A 165 43.27 16.86 -1.18
C GLN A 165 43.45 15.33 -1.25
N ALA A 166 42.53 14.56 -0.69
CA ALA A 166 42.50 13.11 -0.84
C ALA A 166 42.31 12.68 -2.29
N GLN A 167 41.39 13.30 -3.04
CA GLN A 167 41.19 13.02 -4.46
C GLN A 167 42.40 13.41 -5.31
N GLN A 168 43.10 14.52 -5.02
CA GLN A 168 44.36 14.87 -5.69
C GLN A 168 45.49 13.87 -5.38
N ALA A 169 45.55 13.34 -4.15
CA ALA A 169 46.49 12.29 -3.77
C ALA A 169 46.17 10.94 -4.46
N ILE A 170 44.88 10.59 -4.60
CA ILE A 170 44.44 9.40 -5.34
C ILE A 170 44.79 9.53 -6.82
N SER A 171 44.46 10.65 -7.46
CA SER A 171 44.78 10.89 -8.88
C SER A 171 46.28 10.79 -9.19
N SER A 172 47.14 11.31 -8.31
CA SER A 172 48.59 11.22 -8.50
C SER A 172 49.14 9.81 -8.24
N ALA A 173 48.58 9.06 -7.28
CA ALA A 173 48.90 7.64 -7.08
C ALA A 173 48.50 6.76 -8.28
N THR A 174 47.30 6.97 -8.85
CA THR A 174 46.81 6.22 -10.02
C THR A 174 47.70 6.43 -11.25
N VAL A 175 48.18 7.66 -11.51
CA VAL A 175 49.10 7.93 -12.63
C VAL A 175 50.43 7.18 -12.47
N VAL A 176 50.99 7.12 -11.25
CA VAL A 176 52.22 6.35 -10.97
C VAL A 176 51.97 4.83 -11.11
N HIS A 177 50.81 4.34 -10.67
CA HIS A 177 50.43 2.93 -10.80
C HIS A 177 50.30 2.48 -12.27
N VAL A 178 49.64 3.29 -13.10
CA VAL A 178 49.49 3.02 -14.54
C VAL A 178 50.85 3.07 -15.26
N GLN A 179 51.71 4.05 -14.93
CA GLN A 179 53.08 4.11 -15.47
C GLN A 179 53.91 2.86 -15.10
N ALA A 180 53.77 2.35 -13.87
CA ALA A 180 54.43 1.12 -13.44
C ALA A 180 53.89 -0.12 -14.18
N GLN A 181 52.57 -0.25 -14.33
CA GLN A 181 51.95 -1.37 -15.07
C GLN A 181 52.35 -1.38 -16.55
N VAL A 182 52.37 -0.21 -17.22
CA VAL A 182 52.83 -0.08 -18.61
C VAL A 182 54.31 -0.46 -18.75
N ALA A 183 55.17 -0.03 -17.81
CA ALA A 183 56.60 -0.39 -17.83
C ALA A 183 56.81 -1.91 -17.67
N ILE A 184 56.07 -2.57 -16.78
CA ILE A 184 56.14 -4.02 -16.54
C ILE A 184 55.62 -4.81 -17.75
N ALA A 185 54.49 -4.41 -18.34
CA ALA A 185 53.95 -5.03 -19.55
C ALA A 185 54.93 -4.91 -20.73
N THR A 186 55.56 -3.74 -20.91
CA THR A 186 56.57 -3.50 -21.95
C THR A 186 57.81 -4.39 -21.75
N ALA A 187 58.26 -4.56 -20.51
CA ALA A 187 59.39 -5.44 -20.19
C ALA A 187 59.08 -6.93 -20.44
N ALA A 188 57.86 -7.38 -20.13
CA ALA A 188 57.42 -8.75 -20.41
C ALA A 188 57.33 -9.04 -21.92
N ALA A 189 56.78 -8.10 -22.70
CA ALA A 189 56.74 -8.19 -24.17
C ALA A 189 58.16 -8.26 -24.77
N ALA A 190 59.10 -7.47 -24.27
CA ALA A 190 60.50 -7.49 -24.71
C ALA A 190 61.19 -8.83 -24.44
N GLN A 191 60.95 -9.47 -23.29
CA GLN A 191 61.47 -10.81 -23.01
C GLN A 191 60.86 -11.88 -23.92
N GLY A 192 59.55 -11.83 -24.19
CA GLY A 192 58.88 -12.74 -25.13
C GLY A 192 59.46 -12.65 -26.54
N ALA A 193 59.65 -11.42 -27.05
CA ALA A 193 60.27 -11.19 -28.35
C ALA A 193 61.72 -11.71 -28.43
N ALA A 194 62.52 -11.50 -27.38
CA ALA A 194 63.90 -11.98 -27.31
C ALA A 194 63.99 -13.53 -27.28
N GLN A 195 63.09 -14.21 -26.56
CA GLN A 195 63.01 -15.67 -26.57
C GLN A 195 62.60 -16.21 -27.94
N LEU A 196 61.63 -15.58 -28.61
CA LEU A 196 61.19 -15.97 -29.95
C LEU A 196 62.31 -15.80 -30.99
N GLN A 197 63.05 -14.68 -30.97
CA GLN A 197 64.24 -14.49 -31.82
C GLN A 197 65.32 -15.55 -31.54
N ALA A 198 65.60 -15.87 -30.28
CA ALA A 198 66.56 -16.92 -29.93
C ALA A 198 66.13 -18.32 -30.43
N GLN A 199 64.83 -18.59 -30.48
CA GLN A 199 64.28 -19.86 -30.98
C GLN A 199 64.31 -19.92 -32.52
N ILE A 200 64.04 -18.80 -33.21
CA ILE A 200 64.21 -18.68 -34.67
C ILE A 200 65.68 -18.87 -35.05
N ALA A 201 66.62 -18.21 -34.37
CA ALA A 201 68.06 -18.33 -34.61
C ALA A 201 68.56 -19.78 -34.43
N ARG A 202 68.11 -20.48 -33.37
CA ARG A 202 68.42 -21.91 -33.17
C ARG A 202 67.89 -22.79 -34.30
N THR A 203 66.72 -22.47 -34.84
CA THR A 203 66.10 -23.20 -35.96
C THR A 203 66.87 -22.97 -37.26
N GLN A 204 67.31 -21.73 -37.53
CA GLN A 204 68.14 -21.40 -38.68
C GLN A 204 69.52 -22.08 -38.62
N VAL A 205 70.15 -22.14 -37.45
CA VAL A 205 71.42 -22.87 -37.24
C VAL A 205 71.24 -24.39 -37.41
N ALA A 206 70.08 -24.96 -37.08
CA ALA A 206 69.79 -26.37 -37.36
C ALA A 206 69.70 -26.65 -38.87
N ILE A 207 69.09 -25.75 -39.64
CA ILE A 207 68.97 -25.88 -41.10
C ILE A 207 70.32 -25.69 -41.81
N ALA A 208 71.19 -24.81 -41.31
CA ALA A 208 72.51 -24.53 -41.89
C ALA A 208 73.53 -25.69 -41.77
N ASN A 209 73.26 -26.72 -40.95
CA ASN A 209 74.20 -27.81 -40.65
C ASN A 209 74.00 -29.07 -41.51
N MET A 210 73.25 -29.01 -42.62
CA MET A 210 73.04 -30.16 -43.51
C MET A 210 73.61 -29.92 -44.93
N THR A 211 74.45 -30.87 -45.37
CA THR A 211 75.13 -31.00 -46.69
C THR A 211 76.44 -30.21 -46.92
N LEU A 212 77.41 -30.90 -47.52
CA LEU A 212 78.74 -30.40 -47.88
C LEU A 212 79.25 -31.05 -49.19
N ALA A 213 79.58 -30.20 -50.16
CA ALA A 213 80.77 -30.27 -51.03
C ALA A 213 80.93 -31.39 -52.10
N PRO A 214 81.82 -31.24 -53.11
CA PRO A 214 82.42 -30.03 -53.70
C PRO A 214 82.28 -29.92 -55.25
N ILE A 215 82.84 -28.86 -55.83
CA ILE A 215 82.87 -28.55 -57.29
C ILE A 215 84.05 -29.24 -58.02
N PRO A 216 84.06 -29.27 -59.36
CA PRO A 216 85.05 -28.45 -60.08
C PRO A 216 84.48 -27.66 -61.29
N ALA A 217 85.13 -26.56 -61.67
CA ALA A 217 84.62 -25.59 -62.64
C ALA A 217 85.36 -25.58 -64.00
N THR A 218 84.70 -25.10 -65.05
CA THR A 218 85.28 -24.45 -66.25
C THR A 218 84.16 -23.81 -67.10
N LEU A 219 84.50 -22.94 -68.07
CA LEU A 219 83.59 -22.29 -69.04
C LEU A 219 82.50 -21.40 -68.40
N SER A 220 82.76 -20.17 -67.93
CA SER A 220 83.37 -18.98 -68.56
C SER A 220 82.51 -18.28 -69.62
N ALA A 221 82.06 -17.06 -69.30
CA ALA A 221 81.67 -15.97 -70.22
C ALA A 221 80.56 -16.24 -71.28
N ALA A 222 79.29 -16.23 -70.85
CA ALA A 222 78.15 -16.00 -71.75
C ALA A 222 76.88 -15.42 -71.08
N SER A 223 76.64 -15.72 -69.79
CA SER A 223 75.31 -15.61 -69.16
C SER A 223 75.17 -14.58 -68.03
N ALA A 224 76.13 -13.66 -67.88
CA ALA A 224 76.16 -12.69 -66.78
C ALA A 224 75.29 -11.42 -66.96
N GLN A 225 74.51 -11.33 -68.06
CA GLN A 225 73.83 -10.08 -68.45
C GLN A 225 72.30 -10.18 -68.62
N ILE A 226 71.70 -11.33 -68.31
CA ILE A 226 70.24 -11.56 -68.43
C ILE A 226 69.60 -11.88 -67.06
N ALA A 227 70.35 -12.41 -66.09
CA ALA A 227 69.83 -12.80 -64.78
C ALA A 227 69.56 -11.63 -63.81
N ASN A 228 70.05 -10.41 -64.09
CA ASN A 228 70.03 -9.30 -63.12
C ASN A 228 68.86 -8.32 -63.28
N VAL A 229 67.91 -8.59 -64.18
CA VAL A 229 66.68 -7.79 -64.37
C VAL A 229 65.48 -8.49 -63.75
N GLN A 230 65.38 -9.81 -63.90
CA GLN A 230 64.25 -10.61 -63.40
C GLN A 230 64.13 -10.60 -61.87
N THR A 231 65.27 -10.53 -61.17
CA THR A 231 65.33 -10.55 -59.69
C THR A 231 64.87 -9.24 -59.06
N GLN A 232 65.05 -8.10 -59.75
CA GLN A 232 64.56 -6.80 -59.29
C GLN A 232 63.03 -6.72 -59.46
N LEU A 233 62.53 -7.14 -60.63
CA LEU A 233 61.10 -7.08 -60.97
C LEU A 233 60.20 -7.89 -60.02
N ASN A 234 60.73 -9.00 -59.48
CA ASN A 234 60.01 -9.84 -58.52
C ASN A 234 60.01 -9.28 -57.08
N MET A 235 60.85 -8.28 -56.78
CA MET A 235 60.95 -7.68 -55.45
C MET A 235 59.93 -6.55 -55.24
N ASP A 236 59.65 -5.78 -56.30
CA ASP A 236 58.67 -4.68 -56.27
C ASP A 236 57.25 -5.18 -55.92
N GLN A 237 56.89 -6.40 -56.33
CA GLN A 237 55.54 -6.94 -56.11
C GLN A 237 55.28 -7.41 -54.67
N GLN A 238 56.31 -7.66 -53.85
CA GLN A 238 56.15 -7.99 -52.43
C GLN A 238 56.25 -6.76 -51.50
N LEU A 239 56.70 -5.61 -52.01
CA LEU A 239 56.77 -4.36 -51.25
C LEU A 239 55.50 -3.49 -51.36
N MET A 240 54.57 -3.82 -52.26
CA MET A 240 53.30 -3.09 -52.41
C MET A 240 52.21 -3.46 -51.37
N ASP A 241 52.32 -4.61 -50.68
CA ASP A 241 51.29 -5.10 -49.75
C ASP A 241 51.34 -4.46 -48.34
N ALA A 242 52.30 -3.55 -48.07
CA ALA A 242 52.52 -2.94 -46.75
C ALA A 242 52.45 -1.39 -46.80
N GLY A 243 51.24 -0.81 -46.89
CA GLY A 243 51.13 0.65 -47.12
C GLY A 243 49.75 1.30 -46.92
N LEU A 244 48.96 0.94 -45.91
CA LEU A 244 47.67 1.62 -45.63
C LEU A 244 47.82 2.91 -44.79
N ASN A 245 49.04 3.30 -44.41
CA ASN A 245 49.34 4.59 -43.76
C ASN A 245 50.71 5.18 -44.15
N ALA A 246 51.34 4.69 -45.23
CA ALA A 246 52.61 5.18 -45.75
C ALA A 246 52.54 5.26 -47.28
N GLY A 247 52.62 6.48 -47.83
CA GLY A 247 52.49 6.71 -49.27
C GLY A 247 53.75 6.31 -50.06
N PHE A 248 53.53 5.66 -51.21
CA PHE A 248 54.52 5.49 -52.29
C PHE A 248 55.78 4.69 -51.91
N GLY A 249 55.64 3.38 -51.66
CA GLY A 249 56.79 2.47 -51.49
C GLY A 249 57.59 2.27 -52.77
N LEU A 250 58.67 3.03 -52.96
CA LEU A 250 59.72 2.89 -53.97
C LEU A 250 61.08 3.29 -53.35
N PRO A 251 62.23 2.84 -53.89
CA PRO A 251 63.54 3.09 -53.29
C PRO A 251 63.92 4.59 -53.22
N GLU A 252 64.73 4.94 -52.22
CA GLU A 252 65.26 6.31 -52.01
C GLU A 252 66.19 6.76 -53.14
N PHE A 253 65.60 7.24 -54.24
CA PHE A 253 66.32 8.10 -55.19
C PHE A 253 66.61 9.44 -54.50
N SER A 254 67.89 9.84 -54.44
CA SER A 254 68.21 11.15 -53.88
C SER A 254 67.62 12.26 -54.77
N VAL A 255 67.15 13.31 -54.12
CA VAL A 255 66.60 14.50 -54.79
C VAL A 255 67.62 15.11 -55.77
N ASP A 256 68.91 14.99 -55.48
CA ASP A 256 70.00 15.41 -56.37
C ASP A 256 70.08 14.58 -57.67
N ILE A 257 69.89 13.27 -57.60
CA ILE A 257 69.86 12.38 -58.78
C ILE A 257 68.66 12.72 -59.67
N ILE A 258 67.48 12.93 -59.08
CA ILE A 258 66.28 13.29 -59.87
C ILE A 258 66.43 14.69 -60.47
N ASN A 259 66.94 15.66 -59.71
CA ASN A 259 67.27 17.00 -60.21
C ASN A 259 68.38 16.97 -61.27
N GLN A 260 69.26 15.98 -61.29
CA GLN A 260 70.20 15.77 -62.39
C GLN A 260 69.47 15.18 -63.61
N LEU A 261 68.68 14.12 -63.45
CA LEU A 261 67.91 13.51 -64.54
C LEU A 261 66.96 14.50 -65.23
N MET A 262 66.34 15.43 -64.48
CA MET A 262 65.54 16.53 -65.03
C MET A 262 66.36 17.54 -65.87
N ARG A 263 67.63 17.77 -65.53
CA ARG A 263 68.53 18.65 -66.30
C ARG A 263 69.10 17.95 -67.54
N ASP A 264 69.43 16.67 -67.40
CA ASP A 264 70.02 15.86 -68.46
C ASP A 264 68.96 15.37 -69.48
N ASN A 265 67.69 15.23 -69.08
CA ASN A 265 66.55 14.89 -69.95
C ASN A 265 65.27 15.70 -69.60
N PRO A 266 65.19 16.99 -69.98
CA PRO A 266 64.07 17.89 -69.62
C PRO A 266 62.72 17.57 -70.28
N ASN A 267 62.66 16.55 -71.16
CA ASN A 267 61.43 16.08 -71.81
C ASN A 267 60.94 14.71 -71.26
N ALA A 268 61.65 14.10 -70.30
CA ALA A 268 61.24 12.81 -69.75
C ALA A 268 60.18 12.98 -68.65
N ALA A 269 59.09 12.21 -68.71
CA ALA A 269 58.04 12.26 -67.68
C ALA A 269 58.47 11.57 -66.36
N ALA A 270 59.27 10.50 -66.42
CA ALA A 270 59.61 9.69 -65.24
C ALA A 270 60.30 10.47 -64.09
N PRO A 271 61.28 11.39 -64.32
CA PRO A 271 61.82 12.23 -63.25
C PRO A 271 60.77 13.07 -62.53
N HIS A 272 59.78 13.62 -63.26
CA HIS A 272 58.67 14.37 -62.69
C HIS A 272 57.72 13.46 -61.87
N ILE A 273 57.56 12.19 -62.25
CA ILE A 273 56.81 11.21 -61.43
C ILE A 273 57.54 10.93 -60.12
N TYR A 274 58.86 10.68 -60.15
CA TYR A 274 59.64 10.44 -58.93
C TYR A 274 59.70 11.69 -58.03
N MET A 275 59.85 12.89 -58.59
CA MET A 275 59.77 14.13 -57.80
C MET A 275 58.38 14.33 -57.21
N GLY A 276 57.30 14.08 -57.98
CA GLY A 276 55.93 14.20 -57.49
C GLY A 276 55.60 13.26 -56.33
N ILE A 277 56.20 12.07 -56.32
CA ILE A 277 56.18 11.11 -55.21
C ILE A 277 56.90 11.68 -53.98
N ILE A 278 58.13 12.15 -54.15
CA ILE A 278 58.94 12.65 -53.03
C ILE A 278 58.35 13.93 -52.44
N ASP A 279 57.82 14.83 -53.27
CA ASP A 279 57.09 16.01 -52.79
C ASP A 279 55.83 15.61 -52.02
N ALA A 280 55.09 14.58 -52.45
CA ALA A 280 53.95 14.06 -51.69
C ALA A 280 54.36 13.48 -50.32
N GLN A 281 55.44 12.69 -50.28
CA GLN A 281 55.98 12.13 -49.03
C GLN A 281 56.47 13.24 -48.08
N ASN A 282 57.07 14.30 -48.61
CA ASN A 282 57.48 15.49 -47.85
C ASN A 282 56.31 16.46 -47.56
N ASN A 283 55.06 16.05 -47.75
CA ASN A 283 53.84 16.83 -47.54
C ASN A 283 53.73 18.12 -48.39
N GLN A 284 54.50 18.22 -49.47
CA GLN A 284 54.50 19.32 -50.44
C GLN A 284 53.45 19.08 -51.54
N VAL A 285 52.24 18.69 -51.14
CA VAL A 285 51.14 18.17 -51.98
C VAL A 285 50.91 18.95 -53.27
N LEU A 286 50.90 20.29 -53.22
CA LEU A 286 50.65 21.13 -54.39
C LEU A 286 51.79 21.08 -55.42
N ARG A 287 53.04 20.85 -54.99
CA ARG A 287 54.15 20.55 -55.90
C ARG A 287 54.01 19.15 -56.46
N GLY A 288 53.69 18.15 -55.64
CA GLY A 288 53.40 16.78 -56.10
C GLY A 288 52.36 16.74 -57.24
N VAL A 289 51.26 17.47 -57.09
CA VAL A 289 50.23 17.62 -58.14
C VAL A 289 50.73 18.37 -59.38
N ALA A 290 51.59 19.37 -59.22
CA ALA A 290 52.20 20.09 -60.34
C ALA A 290 53.20 19.21 -61.12
N GLU A 291 54.03 18.42 -60.42
CA GLU A 291 55.00 17.50 -60.99
C GLU A 291 54.32 16.33 -61.72
N PHE A 292 53.30 15.68 -61.12
CA PHE A 292 52.49 14.71 -61.86
C PHE A 292 51.72 15.38 -63.03
N GLY A 293 51.28 16.63 -62.87
CA GLY A 293 50.73 17.43 -63.95
C GLY A 293 51.73 17.70 -65.08
N LYS A 294 53.02 17.85 -64.76
CA LYS A 294 54.10 18.04 -65.72
C LYS A 294 54.46 16.74 -66.43
N ALA A 295 54.49 15.61 -65.72
CA ALA A 295 54.61 14.28 -66.31
C ALA A 295 53.51 14.02 -67.35
N ILE A 296 52.24 14.31 -67.02
CA ILE A 296 51.09 14.16 -67.95
C ILE A 296 51.17 15.11 -69.16
N GLN A 297 51.84 16.27 -69.05
CA GLN A 297 52.09 17.15 -70.21
C GLN A 297 53.16 16.61 -71.16
N LEU A 298 54.09 15.80 -70.65
CA LEU A 298 55.20 15.22 -71.42
C LEU A 298 54.81 13.84 -72.00
N GLU A 299 54.00 13.07 -71.28
CA GLU A 299 53.56 11.72 -71.64
C GLU A 299 52.05 11.58 -71.29
N PRO A 300 51.13 12.01 -72.19
CA PRO A 300 49.69 12.06 -71.93
C PRO A 300 48.98 10.70 -71.78
N ASP A 301 49.70 9.61 -72.00
CA ASP A 301 49.31 8.22 -71.83
C ASP A 301 49.94 7.55 -70.59
N ASN A 302 50.66 8.31 -69.75
CA ASN A 302 51.25 7.78 -68.52
C ASN A 302 50.19 7.53 -67.41
N THR A 303 49.67 6.30 -67.38
CA THR A 303 48.75 5.77 -66.35
C THR A 303 49.20 6.09 -64.91
N GLN A 304 50.49 5.99 -64.62
CA GLN A 304 51.02 6.09 -63.26
C GLN A 304 50.94 7.52 -62.71
N ALA A 305 51.21 8.52 -63.56
CA ALA A 305 51.07 9.93 -63.22
C ALA A 305 49.61 10.31 -62.97
N TYR A 306 48.67 9.79 -63.78
CA TYR A 306 47.23 9.97 -63.52
C TYR A 306 46.80 9.35 -62.19
N TYR A 307 47.14 8.07 -61.95
CA TYR A 307 46.77 7.40 -60.71
C TYR A 307 47.31 8.13 -59.46
N TYR A 308 48.60 8.50 -59.44
CA TYR A 308 49.18 9.18 -58.28
C TYR A 308 48.67 10.63 -58.11
N ARG A 309 48.40 11.38 -59.18
CA ARG A 309 47.74 12.69 -59.07
C ARG A 309 46.31 12.57 -58.54
N GLY A 310 45.58 11.54 -58.98
CA GLY A 310 44.27 11.15 -58.44
C GLY A 310 44.32 10.86 -56.94
N GLN A 311 45.37 10.19 -56.45
CA GLN A 311 45.58 9.97 -55.01
C GLN A 311 45.85 11.27 -54.24
N LEU A 312 46.58 12.23 -54.79
CA LEU A 312 46.76 13.54 -54.12
C LEU A 312 45.47 14.37 -54.09
N PHE A 313 44.66 14.31 -55.16
CA PHE A 313 43.31 14.87 -55.18
C PHE A 313 42.37 14.20 -54.17
N LEU A 314 42.50 12.88 -53.96
CA LEU A 314 41.73 12.13 -52.97
C LEU A 314 42.18 12.42 -51.53
N ILE A 315 43.42 12.10 -51.18
CA ILE A 315 43.88 12.06 -49.78
C ILE A 315 44.02 13.48 -49.21
N TYR A 316 44.65 14.40 -49.96
CA TYR A 316 45.11 15.67 -49.40
C TYR A 316 44.28 16.89 -49.83
N LEU A 317 43.97 17.03 -51.13
CA LEU A 317 43.30 18.24 -51.66
C LEU A 317 41.76 18.18 -51.61
N GLN A 318 41.20 17.04 -51.20
CA GLN A 318 39.75 16.77 -51.15
C GLN A 318 38.99 17.01 -52.47
N ALA A 319 39.70 17.06 -53.60
CA ALA A 319 39.22 17.32 -54.94
C ALA A 319 38.59 16.06 -55.58
N ARG A 320 37.49 15.59 -54.98
CA ARG A 320 36.83 14.30 -55.29
C ARG A 320 36.46 14.11 -56.77
N PRO A 321 35.90 15.10 -57.50
CA PRO A 321 35.62 14.96 -58.93
C PRO A 321 36.90 14.79 -59.78
N GLN A 322 37.96 15.54 -59.45
CA GLN A 322 39.25 15.46 -60.11
C GLN A 322 39.92 14.10 -59.87
N ALA A 323 39.83 13.56 -58.66
CA ALA A 323 40.27 12.21 -58.34
C ALA A 323 39.54 11.14 -59.18
N ILE A 324 38.20 11.21 -59.30
CA ILE A 324 37.44 10.31 -60.18
C ILE A 324 37.87 10.45 -61.65
N SER A 325 38.10 11.67 -62.13
CA SER A 325 38.56 11.92 -63.50
C SER A 325 39.93 11.28 -63.77
N ASP A 326 40.87 11.45 -62.85
CA ASP A 326 42.23 10.91 -62.98
C ASP A 326 42.27 9.39 -62.82
N PHE A 327 41.53 8.81 -61.87
CA PHE A 327 41.40 7.35 -61.77
C PHE A 327 40.69 6.74 -62.98
N THR A 328 39.67 7.42 -63.51
CA THR A 328 39.00 6.98 -64.75
C THR A 328 39.96 7.04 -65.93
N LYS A 329 40.81 8.08 -66.03
CA LYS A 329 41.80 8.14 -67.10
C LYS A 329 42.90 7.09 -66.96
N ALA A 330 43.33 6.78 -65.73
CA ALA A 330 44.22 5.66 -65.47
C ALA A 330 43.60 4.30 -65.89
N ILE A 331 42.29 4.10 -65.70
CA ILE A 331 41.56 2.89 -66.14
C ILE A 331 41.35 2.85 -67.67
N GLU A 332 41.16 3.99 -68.33
CA GLU A 332 41.10 4.06 -69.80
C GLU A 332 42.44 3.71 -70.46
N LEU A 333 43.56 4.06 -69.81
CA LEU A 333 44.92 3.82 -70.30
C LEU A 333 45.43 2.42 -69.93
N ASP A 334 45.06 1.92 -68.73
CA ASP A 334 45.30 0.54 -68.30
C ASP A 334 44.01 -0.09 -67.70
N PRO A 335 43.25 -0.86 -68.50
CA PRO A 335 42.08 -1.60 -68.02
C PRO A 335 42.37 -2.70 -66.98
N ASN A 336 43.64 -2.97 -66.65
CA ASN A 336 44.04 -3.88 -65.57
C ASN A 336 44.49 -3.15 -64.28
N ASN A 337 44.32 -1.83 -64.19
CA ASN A 337 44.76 -1.07 -63.03
C ASN A 337 43.87 -1.28 -61.78
N VAL A 338 44.13 -2.37 -61.05
CA VAL A 338 43.47 -2.77 -59.79
C VAL A 338 43.38 -1.62 -58.80
N LEU A 339 44.45 -0.84 -58.66
CA LEU A 339 44.57 0.24 -57.68
C LEU A 339 43.66 1.42 -58.05
N ALA A 340 43.59 1.80 -59.32
CA ALA A 340 42.70 2.84 -59.81
C ALA A 340 41.22 2.43 -59.68
N TYR A 341 40.87 1.17 -60.01
CA TYR A 341 39.52 0.64 -59.78
C TYR A 341 39.12 0.71 -58.31
N ASN A 342 39.93 0.15 -57.40
CA ASN A 342 39.64 0.20 -55.96
C ASN A 342 39.56 1.64 -55.41
N SER A 343 40.44 2.54 -55.87
CA SER A 343 40.45 3.93 -55.38
C SER A 343 39.25 4.73 -55.90
N ARG A 344 38.81 4.49 -57.15
CA ARG A 344 37.60 5.10 -57.69
C ARG A 344 36.34 4.55 -57.02
N GLY A 345 36.28 3.23 -56.79
CA GLY A 345 35.20 2.58 -56.04
C GLY A 345 35.06 3.15 -54.62
N LEU A 346 36.17 3.39 -53.92
CA LEU A 346 36.20 4.02 -52.60
C LEU A 346 35.64 5.44 -52.62
N VAL A 347 35.89 6.23 -53.67
CA VAL A 347 35.29 7.56 -53.81
C VAL A 347 33.78 7.46 -54.10
N TYR A 348 33.36 6.54 -54.96
CA TYR A 348 31.93 6.33 -55.25
C TYR A 348 31.13 5.93 -54.01
N SER A 349 31.67 5.05 -53.14
CA SER A 349 30.99 4.64 -51.92
C SER A 349 31.00 5.70 -50.82
N THR A 350 32.15 6.32 -50.55
CA THR A 350 32.32 7.22 -49.38
C THR A 350 31.83 8.65 -49.59
N THR A 351 31.85 9.15 -50.82
CA THR A 351 31.60 10.58 -51.10
C THR A 351 30.31 10.81 -51.88
N PHE A 352 29.94 9.88 -52.76
CA PHE A 352 28.78 10.02 -53.65
C PHE A 352 27.65 9.03 -53.33
N HIS A 353 27.86 8.09 -52.41
CA HIS A 353 26.94 7.00 -52.07
C HIS A 353 26.43 6.21 -53.29
N GLN A 354 27.22 6.17 -54.37
CA GLN A 354 26.91 5.47 -55.62
C GLN A 354 27.33 4.00 -55.50
N TYR A 355 26.68 3.29 -54.58
CA TYR A 355 27.05 1.95 -54.15
C TYR A 355 27.13 0.94 -55.31
N ASP A 356 26.23 1.00 -56.30
CA ASP A 356 26.30 0.11 -57.48
C ASP A 356 27.61 0.26 -58.26
N LYS A 357 28.09 1.50 -58.43
CA LYS A 357 29.37 1.76 -59.12
C LYS A 357 30.56 1.35 -58.27
N ALA A 358 30.48 1.54 -56.95
CA ALA A 358 31.51 1.07 -56.03
C ALA A 358 31.60 -0.46 -56.04
N LEU A 359 30.47 -1.17 -55.95
CA LEU A 359 30.40 -2.63 -56.05
C LEU A 359 30.96 -3.13 -57.40
N ALA A 360 30.66 -2.46 -58.51
CA ALA A 360 31.21 -2.78 -59.82
C ALA A 360 32.73 -2.59 -59.88
N ASP A 361 33.25 -1.44 -59.45
CA ASP A 361 34.69 -1.13 -59.44
C ASP A 361 35.48 -2.08 -58.52
N PHE A 362 35.00 -2.35 -57.29
CA PHE A 362 35.64 -3.33 -56.40
C PHE A 362 35.59 -4.75 -56.96
N SER A 363 34.46 -5.14 -57.58
CA SER A 363 34.35 -6.46 -58.21
C SER A 363 35.29 -6.60 -59.40
N LYS A 364 35.53 -5.53 -60.17
CA LYS A 364 36.50 -5.55 -61.27
C LYS A 364 37.94 -5.60 -60.75
N ALA A 365 38.27 -4.87 -59.68
CA ALA A 365 39.56 -4.98 -59.01
C ALA A 365 39.83 -6.42 -58.50
N ILE A 366 38.81 -7.10 -57.97
CA ILE A 366 38.87 -8.51 -57.54
C ILE A 366 38.98 -9.48 -58.73
N GLU A 367 38.30 -9.20 -59.85
CA GLU A 367 38.40 -10.01 -61.08
C GLU A 367 39.83 -9.99 -61.65
N ILE A 368 40.47 -8.81 -61.64
CA ILE A 368 41.84 -8.61 -62.14
C ILE A 368 42.88 -9.18 -61.15
N ASN A 369 42.69 -8.99 -59.84
CA ASN A 369 43.57 -9.56 -58.81
C ASN A 369 42.76 -10.21 -57.65
N PRO A 370 42.49 -11.54 -57.72
CA PRO A 370 41.77 -12.31 -56.69
C PRO A 370 42.47 -12.44 -55.33
N ASN A 371 43.67 -11.86 -55.17
CA ASN A 371 44.42 -11.82 -53.91
C ASN A 371 44.46 -10.41 -53.28
N TYR A 372 43.90 -9.38 -53.93
CA TYR A 372 43.94 -8.02 -53.43
C TYR A 372 42.93 -7.79 -52.27
N ALA A 373 43.39 -8.01 -51.04
CA ALA A 373 42.57 -8.00 -49.82
C ALA A 373 41.74 -6.73 -49.62
N ALA A 374 42.28 -5.56 -50.00
CA ALA A 374 41.62 -4.28 -49.78
C ALA A 374 40.32 -4.11 -50.59
N ALA A 375 40.25 -4.63 -51.82
CA ALA A 375 39.00 -4.55 -52.61
C ALA A 375 37.90 -5.44 -52.03
N TYR A 376 38.23 -6.61 -51.47
CA TYR A 376 37.28 -7.43 -50.70
C TYR A 376 36.79 -6.67 -49.46
N ALA A 377 37.70 -6.09 -48.67
CA ALA A 377 37.31 -5.33 -47.48
C ALA A 377 36.39 -4.15 -47.83
N ASN A 378 36.75 -3.36 -48.85
CA ASN A 378 35.96 -2.21 -49.28
C ASN A 378 34.58 -2.61 -49.88
N ARG A 379 34.49 -3.73 -50.60
CA ARG A 379 33.21 -4.26 -51.09
C ARG A 379 32.33 -4.76 -49.94
N GLY A 380 32.92 -5.44 -48.95
CA GLY A 380 32.24 -5.84 -47.72
C GLY A 380 31.70 -4.66 -46.91
N ILE A 381 32.44 -3.55 -46.84
CA ILE A 381 31.97 -2.29 -46.22
C ILE A 381 30.72 -1.77 -46.93
N VAL A 382 30.68 -1.77 -48.27
CA VAL A 382 29.49 -1.35 -49.03
C VAL A 382 28.30 -2.29 -48.79
N TYR A 383 28.53 -3.60 -48.69
CA TYR A 383 27.44 -4.53 -48.33
C TYR A 383 26.86 -4.24 -46.93
N ILE A 384 27.65 -3.81 -45.95
CA ILE A 384 27.14 -3.34 -44.64
C ILE A 384 26.28 -2.07 -44.81
N SER A 385 26.70 -1.10 -45.62
CA SER A 385 25.89 0.09 -45.93
C SER A 385 24.57 -0.25 -46.64
N LEU A 386 24.51 -1.35 -47.39
CA LEU A 386 23.31 -1.89 -48.02
C LEU A 386 22.52 -2.87 -47.11
N LYS A 387 22.88 -2.99 -45.83
CA LYS A 387 22.32 -3.94 -44.83
C LYS A 387 22.47 -5.43 -45.17
N ASP A 388 23.30 -5.78 -46.15
CA ASP A 388 23.60 -7.14 -46.60
C ASP A 388 24.75 -7.75 -45.80
N SER A 389 24.46 -8.09 -44.54
CA SER A 389 25.48 -8.61 -43.61
C SER A 389 26.11 -9.92 -44.08
N ASP A 390 25.38 -10.81 -44.75
CA ASP A 390 25.92 -12.09 -45.22
C ASP A 390 26.96 -11.93 -46.35
N LYS A 391 26.69 -11.10 -47.37
CA LYS A 391 27.71 -10.81 -48.40
C LYS A 391 28.91 -10.07 -47.80
N ALA A 392 28.68 -9.18 -46.84
CA ALA A 392 29.76 -8.52 -46.12
C ALA A 392 30.67 -9.52 -45.40
N LEU A 393 30.10 -10.48 -44.65
CA LEU A 393 30.87 -11.51 -43.94
C LEU A 393 31.68 -12.38 -44.91
N VAL A 394 31.15 -12.76 -46.07
CA VAL A 394 31.89 -13.55 -47.07
C VAL A 394 33.13 -12.79 -47.55
N ASP A 395 32.98 -11.52 -47.95
CA ASP A 395 34.10 -10.71 -48.45
C ASP A 395 35.10 -10.37 -47.36
N LEU A 396 34.64 -10.00 -46.15
CA LEU A 396 35.53 -9.63 -45.05
C LEU A 396 36.32 -10.84 -44.51
N ASN A 397 35.72 -12.03 -44.49
CA ASN A 397 36.45 -13.28 -44.20
C ASN A 397 37.53 -13.56 -45.26
N LYS A 398 37.24 -13.33 -46.55
CA LYS A 398 38.23 -13.47 -47.64
C LYS A 398 39.32 -12.40 -47.57
N ALA A 399 39.01 -11.17 -47.19
CA ALA A 399 39.98 -10.11 -46.94
C ALA A 399 40.95 -10.46 -45.80
N ILE A 400 40.42 -10.87 -44.64
CA ILE A 400 41.23 -11.29 -43.48
C ILE A 400 42.09 -12.52 -43.79
N LYS A 401 41.57 -13.48 -44.59
CA LYS A 401 42.35 -14.65 -45.04
C LYS A 401 43.49 -14.29 -46.00
N LEU A 402 43.38 -13.16 -46.72
CA LEU A 402 44.43 -12.65 -47.60
C LEU A 402 45.43 -11.76 -46.86
N ASN A 403 44.97 -10.93 -45.92
CA ASN A 403 45.81 -10.11 -45.06
C ASN A 403 45.29 -10.15 -43.60
N PRO A 404 45.89 -10.98 -42.72
CA PRO A 404 45.52 -11.10 -41.31
C PRO A 404 45.82 -9.89 -40.43
N GLU A 405 46.53 -8.88 -40.95
CA GLU A 405 46.88 -7.66 -40.22
C GLU A 405 46.03 -6.45 -40.66
N LEU A 406 45.05 -6.66 -41.54
CA LEU A 406 44.13 -5.62 -42.01
C LEU A 406 43.07 -5.26 -40.96
N ALA A 407 43.44 -4.42 -39.98
CA ALA A 407 42.61 -3.97 -38.86
C ALA A 407 41.19 -3.52 -39.26
N GLN A 408 41.08 -2.82 -40.39
CA GLN A 408 39.80 -2.36 -40.95
C GLN A 408 38.85 -3.54 -41.23
N ALA A 409 39.34 -4.64 -41.79
CA ALA A 409 38.50 -5.79 -42.13
C ALA A 409 37.94 -6.48 -40.88
N TYR A 410 38.71 -6.57 -39.79
CA TYR A 410 38.22 -7.05 -38.49
C TYR A 410 37.14 -6.12 -37.94
N ASN A 411 37.37 -4.80 -37.87
CA ASN A 411 36.36 -3.86 -37.38
C ASN A 411 35.04 -3.97 -38.14
N TYR A 412 35.07 -4.01 -39.47
CA TYR A 412 33.83 -4.13 -40.24
C TYR A 412 33.22 -5.54 -40.20
N ARG A 413 34.02 -6.62 -40.05
CA ARG A 413 33.47 -7.97 -39.81
C ARG A 413 32.76 -8.03 -38.46
N GLY A 414 33.35 -7.45 -37.42
CA GLY A 414 32.71 -7.27 -36.11
C GLY A 414 31.39 -6.51 -36.20
N ARG A 415 31.29 -5.43 -37.01
CA ARG A 415 30.01 -4.72 -37.24
C ARG A 415 28.96 -5.61 -37.91
N ALA A 416 29.35 -6.44 -38.90
CA ALA A 416 28.43 -7.37 -39.55
C ALA A 416 27.98 -8.50 -38.61
N LEU A 417 28.87 -9.01 -37.75
CA LEU A 417 28.57 -9.99 -36.70
C LEU A 417 27.61 -9.41 -35.64
N PHE A 418 27.85 -8.16 -35.21
CA PHE A 418 26.99 -7.42 -34.28
C PHE A 418 25.56 -7.24 -34.83
N ILE A 419 25.42 -6.91 -36.13
CA ILE A 419 24.11 -6.84 -36.82
C ILE A 419 23.40 -8.21 -36.86
N GLN A 420 24.16 -9.32 -36.82
CA GLN A 420 23.62 -10.69 -36.69
C GLN A 420 23.50 -11.16 -35.23
N SER A 421 23.56 -10.25 -34.24
CA SER A 421 23.51 -10.53 -32.79
C SER A 421 24.60 -11.49 -32.27
N LYS A 422 25.72 -11.64 -33.00
CA LYS A 422 26.86 -12.48 -32.61
C LYS A 422 27.87 -11.66 -31.80
N TYR A 423 27.46 -11.27 -30.59
CA TYR A 423 28.19 -10.30 -29.77
C TYR A 423 29.59 -10.79 -29.35
N ASP A 424 29.77 -12.08 -29.05
CA ASP A 424 31.08 -12.66 -28.68
C ASP A 424 32.08 -12.68 -29.85
N ASP A 425 31.61 -13.03 -31.05
CA ASP A 425 32.43 -12.97 -32.28
C ASP A 425 32.79 -11.51 -32.61
N ALA A 426 31.81 -10.60 -32.47
CA ALA A 426 32.00 -9.17 -32.72
C ALA A 426 32.99 -8.54 -31.73
N PHE A 427 32.89 -8.86 -30.44
CA PHE A 427 33.84 -8.49 -29.39
C PHE A 427 35.27 -8.88 -29.75
N THR A 428 35.45 -10.14 -30.17
CA THR A 428 36.74 -10.69 -30.57
C THR A 428 37.33 -9.93 -31.75
N ASP A 429 36.51 -9.59 -32.74
CA ASP A 429 36.90 -8.82 -33.91
C ASP A 429 37.24 -7.35 -33.60
N PHE A 430 36.45 -6.64 -32.78
CA PHE A 430 36.79 -5.27 -32.38
C PHE A 430 38.08 -5.24 -31.56
N THR A 431 38.27 -6.20 -30.66
CA THR A 431 39.51 -6.33 -29.86
C THR A 431 40.73 -6.61 -30.75
N LYS A 432 40.63 -7.51 -31.75
CA LYS A 432 41.72 -7.73 -32.73
C LYS A 432 41.94 -6.51 -33.63
N ALA A 433 40.90 -5.76 -33.99
CA ALA A 433 41.05 -4.51 -34.73
C ALA A 433 41.80 -3.43 -33.94
N ILE A 434 41.50 -3.25 -32.65
CA ILE A 434 42.22 -2.34 -31.75
C ILE A 434 43.68 -2.78 -31.55
N ASN A 435 43.92 -4.09 -31.36
CA ASN A 435 45.27 -4.63 -31.20
C ASN A 435 46.13 -4.53 -32.47
N LEU A 436 45.51 -4.38 -33.65
CA LEU A 436 46.19 -4.14 -34.93
C LEU A 436 46.38 -2.65 -35.23
N ASP A 437 45.41 -1.82 -34.85
CA ASP A 437 45.43 -0.36 -35.01
C ASP A 437 44.84 0.33 -33.76
N PRO A 438 45.70 0.69 -32.78
CA PRO A 438 45.27 1.42 -31.59
C PRO A 438 44.76 2.84 -31.86
N SER A 439 44.83 3.35 -33.10
CA SER A 439 44.24 4.65 -33.48
C SER A 439 42.80 4.53 -34.01
N ASN A 440 42.29 3.30 -34.16
CA ASN A 440 40.99 3.01 -34.77
C ASN A 440 39.80 3.36 -33.85
N ALA A 441 39.47 4.65 -33.76
CA ALA A 441 38.33 5.17 -32.98
C ALA A 441 36.99 4.45 -33.25
N ALA A 442 36.78 3.94 -34.47
CA ALA A 442 35.59 3.17 -34.82
C ALA A 442 35.55 1.81 -34.10
N ALA A 443 36.68 1.10 -34.00
CA ALA A 443 36.75 -0.16 -33.27
C ALA A 443 36.51 0.03 -31.76
N TYR A 444 37.06 1.09 -31.16
CA TYR A 444 36.76 1.48 -29.77
C TYR A 444 35.26 1.78 -29.55
N SER A 445 34.63 2.54 -30.46
CA SER A 445 33.20 2.86 -30.37
C SER A 445 32.32 1.62 -30.50
N ASN A 446 32.62 0.74 -31.47
CA ASN A 446 31.87 -0.51 -31.66
C ASN A 446 32.08 -1.49 -30.49
N LEU A 447 33.29 -1.59 -29.91
CA LEU A 447 33.52 -2.38 -28.70
C LEU A 447 32.75 -1.82 -27.50
N GLY A 448 32.71 -0.49 -27.34
CA GLY A 448 31.86 0.18 -26.37
C GLY A 448 30.38 -0.19 -26.52
N ARG A 449 29.85 -0.26 -27.75
CA ARG A 449 28.49 -0.75 -28.01
C ARG A 449 28.29 -2.19 -27.53
N VAL A 450 29.26 -3.09 -27.68
CA VAL A 450 29.14 -4.48 -27.18
C VAL A 450 29.01 -4.50 -25.65
N TYR A 451 29.81 -3.71 -24.93
CA TYR A 451 29.70 -3.64 -23.48
C TYR A 451 28.35 -3.09 -22.97
N ILE A 452 27.67 -2.21 -23.74
CA ILE A 452 26.28 -1.81 -23.44
C ILE A 452 25.33 -3.02 -23.50
N TYR A 453 25.52 -3.93 -24.46
CA TYR A 453 24.68 -5.14 -24.60
C TYR A 453 24.99 -6.19 -23.52
N TYR A 454 26.19 -6.19 -22.94
CA TYR A 454 26.52 -6.94 -21.72
C TYR A 454 26.08 -6.25 -20.41
N ALA A 455 25.42 -5.09 -20.50
CA ALA A 455 25.06 -4.22 -19.37
C ALA A 455 26.25 -3.69 -18.54
N GLU A 456 27.48 -3.79 -19.05
CA GLU A 456 28.69 -3.23 -18.44
C GLU A 456 28.87 -1.75 -18.83
N TYR A 457 27.93 -0.90 -18.42
CA TYR A 457 27.85 0.48 -18.89
C TYR A 457 29.09 1.33 -18.54
N ASP A 458 29.72 1.10 -17.38
CA ASP A 458 30.97 1.79 -17.01
C ASP A 458 32.16 1.34 -17.88
N THR A 459 32.26 0.04 -18.20
CA THR A 459 33.25 -0.47 -19.16
C THR A 459 33.01 0.13 -20.55
N ALA A 460 31.76 0.20 -21.00
CA ALA A 460 31.39 0.84 -22.26
C ALA A 460 31.83 2.31 -22.32
N ILE A 461 31.55 3.09 -21.27
CA ILE A 461 31.94 4.51 -21.16
C ILE A 461 33.46 4.68 -21.30
N LEU A 462 34.28 3.78 -20.74
CA LEU A 462 35.74 3.84 -20.90
C LEU A 462 36.19 3.68 -22.36
N TYR A 463 35.72 2.64 -23.07
CA TYR A 463 36.06 2.46 -24.49
C TYR A 463 35.52 3.59 -25.38
N LEU A 464 34.38 4.18 -25.02
CA LEU A 464 33.78 5.31 -25.73
C LEU A 464 34.52 6.63 -25.46
N ASN A 465 35.11 6.81 -24.28
CA ASN A 465 36.02 7.92 -24.00
C ASN A 465 37.24 7.86 -24.92
N GLU A 466 37.88 6.70 -25.07
CA GLU A 466 39.02 6.53 -25.98
C GLU A 466 38.63 6.78 -27.45
N ALA A 467 37.46 6.31 -27.88
CA ALA A 467 36.93 6.62 -29.23
C ALA A 467 36.79 8.15 -29.47
N ILE A 468 36.35 8.90 -28.45
CA ILE A 468 36.20 10.36 -28.50
C ILE A 468 37.54 11.08 -28.39
N ILE A 469 38.52 10.56 -27.63
CA ILE A 469 39.89 11.10 -27.57
C ILE A 469 40.60 10.94 -28.92
N LEU A 470 40.47 9.77 -29.54
CA LEU A 470 41.03 9.47 -30.87
C LEU A 470 40.34 10.24 -32.00
N ASN A 471 39.03 10.49 -31.90
CA ASN A 471 38.29 11.33 -32.85
C ASN A 471 37.23 12.22 -32.17
N PRO A 472 37.59 13.46 -31.77
CA PRO A 472 36.67 14.42 -31.14
C PRO A 472 35.52 14.93 -32.01
N LYS A 473 35.37 14.45 -33.25
CA LYS A 473 34.25 14.75 -34.16
C LYS A 473 33.36 13.53 -34.45
N TYR A 474 33.54 12.42 -33.74
CA TYR A 474 32.81 11.18 -34.02
C TYR A 474 31.43 11.15 -33.33
N ALA A 475 30.40 11.64 -34.02
CA ALA A 475 29.03 11.73 -33.50
C ALA A 475 28.47 10.39 -32.98
N GLU A 476 28.76 9.26 -33.64
CA GLU A 476 28.32 7.92 -33.20
C GLU A 476 28.88 7.57 -31.81
N ALA A 477 30.14 7.91 -31.53
CA ALA A 477 30.76 7.62 -30.22
C ALA A 477 30.14 8.45 -29.09
N TYR A 478 29.81 9.73 -29.35
CA TYR A 478 29.03 10.54 -28.41
C TYR A 478 27.63 9.97 -28.19
N ASN A 479 26.88 9.61 -29.24
CA ASN A 479 25.57 8.99 -29.09
C ASN A 479 25.62 7.66 -28.31
N ASN A 480 26.61 6.81 -28.59
CA ASN A 480 26.79 5.55 -27.87
C ASN A 480 27.15 5.77 -26.39
N ARG A 481 27.94 6.80 -26.06
CA ARG A 481 28.29 7.14 -24.66
C ARG A 481 27.08 7.72 -23.92
N GLY A 482 26.31 8.56 -24.60
CA GLY A 482 25.00 9.01 -24.13
C GLY A 482 24.06 7.83 -23.84
N LEU A 483 24.02 6.82 -24.71
CA LEU A 483 23.22 5.60 -24.52
C LEU A 483 23.65 4.82 -23.27
N ALA A 484 24.95 4.68 -23.03
CA ALA A 484 25.46 4.06 -21.80
C ALA A 484 25.04 4.86 -20.54
N TYR A 485 25.13 6.20 -20.57
CA TYR A 485 24.63 7.05 -19.49
C TYR A 485 23.09 6.93 -19.31
N SER A 486 22.32 6.86 -20.39
CA SER A 486 20.86 6.63 -20.34
C SER A 486 20.50 5.31 -19.64
N TYR A 487 21.20 4.20 -19.94
CA TYR A 487 20.96 2.94 -19.24
C TYR A 487 21.35 2.97 -17.75
N LYS A 488 22.37 3.76 -17.38
CA LYS A 488 22.69 4.07 -15.98
C LYS A 488 21.71 5.06 -15.31
N ARG A 489 20.65 5.50 -16.01
CA ARG A 489 19.71 6.57 -15.61
C ARG A 489 20.37 7.94 -15.37
N GLN A 490 21.58 8.14 -15.88
CA GLN A 490 22.33 9.40 -15.84
C GLN A 490 21.88 10.33 -16.98
N TYR A 491 20.59 10.64 -17.04
CA TYR A 491 19.98 11.30 -18.22
C TYR A 491 20.56 12.69 -18.53
N SER A 492 21.01 13.44 -17.53
CA SER A 492 21.68 14.74 -17.73
C SER A 492 23.01 14.62 -18.46
N ASP A 493 23.82 13.61 -18.09
CA ASP A 493 25.09 13.31 -18.77
C ASP A 493 24.82 12.80 -20.19
N ALA A 494 23.81 11.95 -20.34
CA ALA A 494 23.35 11.44 -21.63
C ALA A 494 22.92 12.56 -22.58
N ILE A 495 22.10 13.51 -22.12
CA ILE A 495 21.66 14.68 -22.90
C ILE A 495 22.84 15.56 -23.31
N SER A 496 23.86 15.72 -22.47
CA SER A 496 25.09 16.44 -22.83
C SER A 496 25.81 15.79 -24.03
N ASP A 497 25.91 14.46 -24.03
CA ASP A 497 26.50 13.69 -25.13
C ASP A 497 25.63 13.67 -26.39
N TYR A 498 24.31 13.51 -26.27
CA TYR A 498 23.42 13.58 -27.43
C TYR A 498 23.38 14.98 -28.05
N ASN A 499 23.44 16.04 -27.23
CA ASN A 499 23.64 17.41 -27.72
C ASN A 499 24.92 17.46 -28.57
N LYS A 500 26.02 16.90 -28.07
CA LYS A 500 27.28 16.89 -28.81
C LYS A 500 27.24 16.04 -30.08
N ALA A 501 26.48 14.95 -30.09
CA ALA A 501 26.25 14.14 -31.28
C ALA A 501 25.51 14.91 -32.38
N VAL A 502 24.40 15.60 -32.07
CA VAL A 502 23.64 16.37 -33.08
C VAL A 502 24.31 17.69 -33.48
N ASP A 503 25.14 18.28 -32.62
CA ASP A 503 26.02 19.41 -32.98
C ASP A 503 27.08 19.01 -34.03
N LEU A 504 27.45 17.72 -34.06
CA LEU A 504 28.42 17.16 -35.01
C LEU A 504 27.74 16.61 -36.28
N ASP A 505 26.54 16.05 -36.16
CA ASP A 505 25.70 15.63 -37.28
C ASP A 505 24.21 16.01 -37.05
N PRO A 506 23.74 17.15 -37.59
CA PRO A 506 22.36 17.61 -37.47
C PRO A 506 21.30 16.72 -38.15
N ASN A 507 21.70 15.67 -38.87
CA ASN A 507 20.80 14.70 -39.51
C ASN A 507 20.77 13.35 -38.78
N TYR A 508 21.47 13.21 -37.65
CA TYR A 508 21.60 11.93 -36.94
C TYR A 508 20.33 11.58 -36.14
N ALA A 509 19.35 10.98 -36.81
CA ALA A 509 18.03 10.64 -36.27
C ALA A 509 18.09 9.86 -34.94
N ASP A 510 18.94 8.84 -34.83
CA ASP A 510 19.09 8.04 -33.60
C ASP A 510 19.43 8.93 -32.38
N ALA A 511 20.33 9.92 -32.56
CA ALA A 511 20.74 10.81 -31.48
C ALA A 511 19.63 11.79 -31.07
N TYR A 512 18.79 12.23 -32.02
CA TYR A 512 17.55 12.94 -31.69
C TYR A 512 16.59 12.02 -30.92
N ASN A 513 16.37 10.77 -31.34
CA ASN A 513 15.44 9.87 -30.67
C ASN A 513 15.90 9.54 -29.24
N ASN A 514 17.16 9.16 -29.07
CA ASN A 514 17.74 8.83 -27.76
C ASN A 514 17.71 10.03 -26.80
N ARG A 515 17.93 11.26 -27.31
CA ARG A 515 17.75 12.49 -26.53
C ARG A 515 16.30 12.76 -26.18
N GLY A 516 15.37 12.50 -27.10
CA GLY A 516 13.92 12.59 -26.84
C GLY A 516 13.47 11.64 -25.73
N LEU A 517 13.95 10.39 -25.76
CA LEU A 517 13.72 9.40 -24.71
C LEU A 517 14.33 9.83 -23.36
N ALA A 518 15.53 10.40 -23.35
CA ALA A 518 16.15 10.93 -22.13
C ALA A 518 15.39 12.15 -21.55
N TYR A 519 14.83 13.01 -22.40
CA TYR A 519 13.93 14.10 -21.95
C TYR A 519 12.59 13.57 -21.42
N ASN A 520 11.98 12.58 -22.08
CA ASN A 520 10.78 11.89 -21.55
C ASN A 520 11.04 11.29 -20.16
N ALA A 521 12.21 10.67 -19.95
CA ALA A 521 12.60 10.07 -18.67
C ALA A 521 12.96 11.09 -17.57
N LEU A 522 13.02 12.39 -17.91
CA LEU A 522 13.12 13.53 -16.99
C LEU A 522 11.81 14.33 -16.91
N GLU A 523 10.71 13.82 -17.49
CA GLU A 523 9.40 14.47 -17.59
C GLU A 523 9.40 15.81 -18.38
N ASP A 524 10.49 16.12 -19.09
CA ASP A 524 10.57 17.26 -20.02
C ASP A 524 9.98 16.87 -21.38
N TYR A 525 8.68 16.61 -21.36
CA TYR A 525 7.90 16.23 -22.54
C TYR A 525 7.97 17.29 -23.66
N SER A 526 8.26 18.56 -23.34
CA SER A 526 8.36 19.64 -24.32
C SER A 526 9.63 19.53 -25.18
N ASN A 527 10.78 19.29 -24.55
CA ASN A 527 12.01 18.99 -25.30
C ASN A 527 11.96 17.60 -25.92
N ALA A 528 11.28 16.62 -25.31
CA ALA A 528 11.06 15.30 -25.91
C ALA A 528 10.27 15.41 -27.23
N LEU A 529 9.10 16.06 -27.23
CA LEU A 529 8.31 16.32 -28.44
C LEU A 529 9.12 17.03 -29.54
N THR A 530 9.96 17.99 -29.17
CA THR A 530 10.82 18.72 -30.12
C THR A 530 11.82 17.79 -30.80
N ASN A 531 12.39 16.83 -30.07
CA ASN A 531 13.28 15.83 -30.63
C ASN A 531 12.55 14.81 -31.51
N PHE A 532 11.44 14.24 -31.04
CA PHE A 532 10.66 13.26 -31.81
C PHE A 532 10.10 13.85 -33.12
N ASN A 533 9.68 15.13 -33.11
CA ASN A 533 9.30 15.84 -34.33
C ASN A 533 10.47 15.98 -35.32
N LYS A 534 11.72 16.13 -34.85
CA LYS A 534 12.90 16.16 -35.71
C LYS A 534 13.26 14.78 -36.27
N VAL A 535 13.06 13.70 -35.51
CA VAL A 535 13.17 12.33 -36.04
C VAL A 535 12.17 12.12 -37.18
N ILE A 536 10.90 12.51 -37.00
CA ILE A 536 9.86 12.41 -38.03
C ILE A 536 10.16 13.29 -39.26
N GLU A 537 10.80 14.45 -39.08
CA GLU A 537 11.27 15.29 -40.20
C GLU A 537 12.39 14.63 -41.01
N LEU A 538 13.27 13.87 -40.34
CA LEU A 538 14.42 13.17 -40.94
C LEU A 538 14.05 11.80 -41.53
N ASN A 539 13.10 11.09 -40.90
CA ASN A 539 12.63 9.75 -41.28
C ASN A 539 11.12 9.62 -41.01
N PRO A 540 10.24 10.04 -41.95
CA PRO A 540 8.78 9.98 -41.76
C PRO A 540 8.20 8.56 -41.65
N ASP A 541 8.94 7.54 -42.11
CA ASP A 541 8.52 6.14 -42.10
C ASP A 541 8.92 5.40 -40.80
N ASP A 542 9.57 6.08 -39.85
CA ASP A 542 9.82 5.51 -38.52
C ASP A 542 8.52 5.46 -37.70
N ILE A 543 7.91 4.28 -37.62
CA ILE A 543 6.66 4.12 -36.87
C ILE A 543 6.87 4.14 -35.34
N TYR A 544 8.06 3.82 -34.85
CA TYR A 544 8.32 3.69 -33.41
C TYR A 544 8.32 5.04 -32.72
N VAL A 545 8.88 6.07 -33.36
CA VAL A 545 8.91 7.42 -32.78
C VAL A 545 7.51 8.04 -32.61
N TYR A 546 6.48 7.59 -33.36
CA TYR A 546 5.09 7.99 -33.11
C TYR A 546 4.58 7.45 -31.76
N ASN A 547 4.96 6.24 -31.35
CA ASN A 547 4.63 5.73 -30.01
C ASN A 547 5.30 6.60 -28.92
N ASP A 548 6.58 6.93 -29.09
CA ASP A 548 7.34 7.67 -28.08
C ASP A 548 6.90 9.13 -27.97
N ARG A 549 6.46 9.73 -29.09
CA ARG A 549 5.77 11.02 -29.14
C ARG A 549 4.36 10.95 -28.56
N GLY A 550 3.62 9.86 -28.77
CA GLY A 550 2.34 9.60 -28.13
C GLY A 550 2.45 9.53 -26.61
N ASN A 551 3.50 8.88 -26.09
CA ASN A 551 3.83 8.87 -24.67
C ASN A 551 4.15 10.29 -24.14
N ALA A 552 4.90 11.10 -24.89
CA ALA A 552 5.15 12.49 -24.53
C ALA A 552 3.87 13.36 -24.52
N TYR A 553 2.95 13.15 -25.47
CA TYR A 553 1.64 13.79 -25.46
C TYR A 553 0.78 13.34 -24.27
N SER A 554 0.88 12.07 -23.86
CA SER A 554 0.21 11.55 -22.66
C SER A 554 0.70 12.24 -21.38
N GLY A 555 2.02 12.43 -21.23
CA GLY A 555 2.62 13.16 -20.10
C GLY A 555 2.15 14.62 -20.01
N LEU A 556 1.89 15.26 -21.16
CA LEU A 556 1.30 16.60 -21.25
C LEU A 556 -0.23 16.62 -21.20
N GLN A 557 -0.88 15.47 -20.94
CA GLN A 557 -2.35 15.29 -20.94
C GLN A 557 -3.04 15.68 -22.25
N GLN A 558 -2.29 15.72 -23.37
CA GLN A 558 -2.79 16.00 -24.71
C GLN A 558 -3.37 14.73 -25.35
N TYR A 559 -4.33 14.12 -24.67
CA TYR A 559 -4.83 12.77 -24.93
C TYR A 559 -5.27 12.54 -26.38
N ASP A 560 -5.96 13.48 -27.02
CA ASP A 560 -6.37 13.36 -28.42
C ASP A 560 -5.18 13.17 -29.38
N ARG A 561 -4.04 13.84 -29.11
CA ARG A 561 -2.81 13.71 -29.92
C ARG A 561 -2.08 12.40 -29.64
N ALA A 562 -2.13 11.92 -28.40
CA ALA A 562 -1.61 10.60 -28.05
C ALA A 562 -2.42 9.49 -28.76
N LEU A 563 -3.75 9.59 -28.73
CA LEU A 563 -4.65 8.69 -29.48
C LEU A 563 -4.35 8.72 -30.99
N ASP A 564 -4.22 9.90 -31.59
CA ASP A 564 -3.88 10.05 -33.02
C ASP A 564 -2.57 9.35 -33.41
N ASP A 565 -1.54 9.44 -32.57
CA ASP A 565 -0.25 8.80 -32.84
C ASP A 565 -0.27 7.28 -32.58
N PHE A 566 -0.85 6.81 -31.47
CA PHE A 566 -1.02 5.36 -31.24
C PHE A 566 -1.92 4.71 -32.30
N ASN A 567 -2.93 5.42 -32.81
CA ASN A 567 -3.76 4.95 -33.91
C ASN A 567 -2.97 4.76 -35.21
N LYS A 568 -1.95 5.59 -35.50
CA LYS A 568 -1.05 5.40 -36.65
C LYS A 568 -0.18 4.16 -36.47
N VAL A 569 0.38 3.96 -35.28
CA VAL A 569 1.18 2.76 -34.94
C VAL A 569 0.37 1.49 -35.14
N ILE A 570 -0.85 1.44 -34.60
CA ILE A 570 -1.77 0.29 -34.73
C ILE A 570 -2.26 0.10 -36.18
N ALA A 571 -2.43 1.17 -36.96
CA ALA A 571 -2.82 1.08 -38.37
C ALA A 571 -1.68 0.59 -39.29
N TYR A 572 -0.42 0.77 -38.88
CA TYR A 572 0.76 0.29 -39.60
C TYR A 572 1.08 -1.17 -39.24
N ASP A 573 1.15 -1.50 -37.95
CA ASP A 573 1.31 -2.88 -37.47
C ASP A 573 0.28 -3.21 -36.35
N PRO A 574 -0.82 -3.90 -36.69
CA PRO A 574 -1.85 -4.36 -35.75
C PRO A 574 -1.40 -5.44 -34.74
N ASN A 575 -0.11 -5.81 -34.70
CA ASN A 575 0.43 -6.83 -33.79
C ASN A 575 1.28 -6.24 -32.65
N LEU A 576 1.48 -4.92 -32.60
CA LEU A 576 2.27 -4.25 -31.56
C LEU A 576 1.47 -4.15 -30.24
N ALA A 577 1.62 -5.15 -29.37
CA ALA A 577 0.90 -5.24 -28.08
C ALA A 577 1.03 -3.97 -27.21
N TYR A 578 2.22 -3.36 -27.17
CA TYR A 578 2.46 -2.12 -26.40
C TYR A 578 1.65 -0.93 -26.94
N ALA A 579 1.39 -0.84 -28.24
CA ALA A 579 0.63 0.28 -28.81
C ALA A 579 -0.84 0.24 -28.35
N TYR A 580 -1.42 -0.96 -28.26
CA TYR A 580 -2.74 -1.17 -27.65
C TYR A 580 -2.72 -0.85 -26.15
N ASN A 581 -1.73 -1.34 -25.38
CA ASN A 581 -1.60 -0.98 -23.95
C ASN A 581 -1.52 0.54 -23.74
N ASN A 582 -0.69 1.23 -24.51
CA ASN A 582 -0.47 2.67 -24.37
C ASN A 582 -1.73 3.47 -24.73
N ARG A 583 -2.49 3.04 -25.75
CA ARG A 583 -3.80 3.62 -26.06
C ARG A 583 -4.84 3.31 -24.96
N GLY A 584 -4.82 2.11 -24.40
CA GLY A 584 -5.63 1.72 -23.24
C GLY A 584 -5.38 2.59 -22.00
N ILE A 585 -4.12 2.97 -21.74
CA ILE A 585 -3.76 3.92 -20.67
C ILE A 585 -4.42 5.28 -20.90
N ILE A 586 -4.49 5.78 -22.15
CA ILE A 586 -5.19 7.03 -22.45
C ILE A 586 -6.69 6.91 -22.11
N TYR A 587 -7.35 5.83 -22.55
CA TYR A 587 -8.76 5.62 -22.23
C TYR A 587 -9.00 5.46 -20.72
N TYR A 588 -8.12 4.79 -19.99
CA TYR A 588 -8.18 4.70 -18.53
C TYR A 588 -8.04 6.08 -17.85
N ASN A 589 -7.12 6.93 -18.32
CA ASN A 589 -6.94 8.30 -17.82
C ASN A 589 -8.13 9.22 -18.17
N GLN A 590 -8.81 8.96 -19.30
CA GLN A 590 -10.07 9.59 -19.68
C GLN A 590 -11.30 9.00 -18.95
N GLN A 591 -11.10 8.03 -18.04
CA GLN A 591 -12.14 7.28 -17.31
C GLN A 591 -13.06 6.42 -18.21
N GLU A 592 -12.68 6.21 -19.47
CA GLU A 592 -13.38 5.35 -20.42
C GLU A 592 -12.96 3.87 -20.25
N TYR A 593 -13.16 3.35 -19.04
CA TYR A 593 -12.61 2.05 -18.62
C TYR A 593 -13.02 0.87 -19.53
N ASP A 594 -14.22 0.87 -20.10
CA ASP A 594 -14.66 -0.16 -21.05
C ASP A 594 -13.82 -0.19 -22.33
N LYS A 595 -13.41 0.99 -22.85
CA LYS A 595 -12.48 1.07 -24.00
C LYS A 595 -11.08 0.60 -23.61
N ALA A 596 -10.62 1.00 -22.42
CA ALA A 596 -9.34 0.57 -21.89
C ALA A 596 -9.27 -0.97 -21.76
N LEU A 597 -10.32 -1.61 -21.25
CA LEU A 597 -10.43 -3.07 -21.17
C LEU A 597 -10.33 -3.75 -22.54
N VAL A 598 -10.96 -3.21 -23.59
CA VAL A 598 -10.86 -3.75 -24.95
C VAL A 598 -9.42 -3.71 -25.46
N ASP A 599 -8.71 -2.60 -25.26
CA ASP A 599 -7.32 -2.46 -25.71
C ASP A 599 -6.34 -3.28 -24.87
N TYR A 600 -6.50 -3.36 -23.54
CA TYR A 600 -5.67 -4.24 -22.71
C TYR A 600 -5.90 -5.72 -23.02
N ASN A 601 -7.14 -6.14 -23.30
CA ASN A 601 -7.43 -7.49 -23.79
C ASN A 601 -6.67 -7.75 -25.10
N LYS A 602 -6.73 -6.81 -26.06
CA LYS A 602 -6.03 -6.97 -27.35
C LYS A 602 -4.50 -6.97 -27.20
N ALA A 603 -3.94 -6.24 -26.23
CA ALA A 603 -2.52 -6.30 -25.90
C ALA A 603 -2.13 -7.69 -25.35
N ILE A 604 -2.93 -8.25 -24.43
CA ILE A 604 -2.71 -9.57 -23.82
C ILE A 604 -2.93 -10.72 -24.81
N ASP A 605 -3.88 -10.58 -25.74
CA ASP A 605 -4.09 -11.54 -26.84
C ASP A 605 -2.90 -11.58 -27.83
N LEU A 606 -2.10 -10.50 -27.89
CA LEU A 606 -0.89 -10.40 -28.72
C LEU A 606 0.36 -10.86 -27.97
N ASP A 607 0.52 -10.49 -26.69
CA ASP A 607 1.56 -11.01 -25.80
C ASP A 607 0.98 -11.47 -24.44
N PRO A 608 0.74 -12.78 -24.27
CA PRO A 608 0.25 -13.37 -23.03
C PRO A 608 1.22 -13.29 -21.83
N ASN A 609 2.42 -12.73 -21.99
CA ASN A 609 3.40 -12.50 -20.93
C ASN A 609 3.61 -11.00 -20.61
N PHE A 610 2.84 -10.10 -21.24
CA PHE A 610 2.98 -8.66 -21.04
C PHE A 610 2.39 -8.21 -19.68
N ALA A 611 3.23 -8.29 -18.64
CA ALA A 611 2.87 -8.03 -17.25
C ALA A 611 2.17 -6.67 -17.05
N ASP A 612 2.66 -5.60 -17.67
CA ASP A 612 2.11 -4.25 -17.49
C ASP A 612 0.66 -4.16 -18.00
N ALA A 613 0.33 -4.83 -19.11
CA ALA A 613 -1.03 -4.87 -19.64
C ALA A 613 -2.00 -5.60 -18.70
N TYR A 614 -1.57 -6.68 -18.03
CA TYR A 614 -2.36 -7.31 -16.97
C TYR A 614 -2.55 -6.37 -15.76
N ASN A 615 -1.49 -5.70 -15.30
CA ASN A 615 -1.61 -4.73 -14.19
C ASN A 615 -2.58 -3.59 -14.53
N ASN A 616 -2.50 -3.04 -15.74
CA ASN A 616 -3.34 -1.94 -16.20
C ASN A 616 -4.80 -2.38 -16.41
N ARG A 617 -5.03 -3.62 -16.86
CA ARG A 617 -6.37 -4.24 -16.91
C ARG A 617 -6.95 -4.50 -15.52
N GLY A 618 -6.13 -4.98 -14.59
CA GLY A 618 -6.52 -5.16 -13.19
C GLY A 618 -6.91 -3.84 -12.52
N LEU A 619 -6.20 -2.75 -12.79
CA LEU A 619 -6.55 -1.40 -12.35
C LEU A 619 -7.88 -0.92 -12.96
N ALA A 620 -8.14 -1.18 -14.24
CA ALA A 620 -9.43 -0.87 -14.86
C ALA A 620 -10.59 -1.67 -14.22
N TYR A 621 -10.40 -2.97 -13.94
CA TYR A 621 -11.39 -3.76 -13.21
C TYR A 621 -11.61 -3.26 -11.78
N TYR A 622 -10.56 -2.83 -11.07
CA TYR A 622 -10.67 -2.22 -9.74
C TYR A 622 -11.49 -0.92 -9.78
N LYS A 623 -11.31 -0.06 -10.80
CA LYS A 623 -12.13 1.15 -11.00
C LYS A 623 -13.59 0.86 -11.37
N LEU A 624 -13.86 -0.31 -11.95
CA LEU A 624 -15.20 -0.83 -12.23
C LEU A 624 -15.77 -1.69 -11.09
N PHE A 625 -15.16 -1.68 -9.90
CA PHE A 625 -15.56 -2.43 -8.70
C PHE A 625 -15.53 -3.97 -8.87
N ASP A 626 -14.97 -4.49 -9.96
CA ASP A 626 -14.81 -5.93 -10.22
C ASP A 626 -13.50 -6.44 -9.59
N TYR A 627 -13.45 -6.38 -8.26
CA TYR A 627 -12.24 -6.68 -7.49
C TYR A 627 -11.76 -8.13 -7.68
N HIS A 628 -12.65 -9.07 -8.00
CA HIS A 628 -12.27 -10.45 -8.27
C HIS A 628 -11.52 -10.60 -9.60
N LYS A 629 -11.94 -9.92 -10.69
CA LYS A 629 -11.14 -9.89 -11.92
C LYS A 629 -9.83 -9.12 -11.73
N ALA A 630 -9.86 -8.03 -10.98
CA ALA A 630 -8.65 -7.27 -10.64
C ALA A 630 -7.60 -8.16 -9.94
N ILE A 631 -8.00 -8.92 -8.92
CA ILE A 631 -7.12 -9.87 -8.20
C ILE A 631 -6.55 -10.92 -9.15
N ASN A 632 -7.35 -11.55 -10.00
CA ASN A 632 -6.87 -12.55 -10.97
C ASN A 632 -5.82 -11.99 -11.94
N ASP A 633 -5.98 -10.73 -12.38
CA ASP A 633 -5.00 -10.06 -13.22
C ASP A 633 -3.71 -9.75 -12.45
N PHE A 634 -3.78 -9.22 -11.22
CA PHE A 634 -2.60 -8.98 -10.40
C PHE A 634 -1.88 -10.27 -9.98
N ASP A 635 -2.61 -11.38 -9.78
CA ASP A 635 -2.04 -12.72 -9.59
C ASP A 635 -1.17 -13.11 -10.79
N ARG A 636 -1.70 -12.91 -12.02
CA ARG A 636 -0.97 -13.19 -13.26
C ARG A 636 0.25 -12.29 -13.45
N VAL A 637 0.20 -11.04 -13.01
CA VAL A 637 1.38 -10.14 -12.98
C VAL A 637 2.47 -10.69 -12.07
N ILE A 638 2.10 -11.20 -10.89
CA ILE A 638 3.03 -11.73 -9.88
C ILE A 638 3.61 -13.08 -10.31
N ASP A 639 2.84 -13.92 -11.02
CA ASP A 639 3.35 -15.15 -11.67
C ASP A 639 4.39 -14.83 -12.76
N LEU A 640 4.23 -13.72 -13.47
CA LEU A 640 5.16 -13.26 -14.52
C LEU A 640 6.40 -12.56 -13.94
N ASN A 641 6.23 -11.76 -12.88
CA ASN A 641 7.30 -11.06 -12.18
C ASN A 641 7.03 -11.03 -10.66
N PRO A 642 7.62 -11.99 -9.90
CA PRO A 642 7.46 -12.06 -8.44
C PRO A 642 8.03 -10.88 -7.64
N ASN A 643 8.72 -9.94 -8.30
CA ASN A 643 9.24 -8.70 -7.70
C ASN A 643 8.46 -7.45 -8.15
N TYR A 644 7.32 -7.58 -8.84
CA TYR A 644 6.50 -6.44 -9.25
C TYR A 644 5.72 -5.88 -8.04
N THR A 645 6.37 -4.98 -7.30
CA THR A 645 5.86 -4.33 -6.08
C THR A 645 4.44 -3.76 -6.23
N ASP A 646 4.15 -3.06 -7.32
CA ASP A 646 2.84 -2.40 -7.50
C ASP A 646 1.70 -3.41 -7.66
N ALA A 647 1.95 -4.58 -8.26
CA ALA A 647 0.94 -5.64 -8.37
C ALA A 647 0.54 -6.18 -6.98
N TYR A 648 1.49 -6.33 -6.06
CA TYR A 648 1.18 -6.63 -4.66
C TYR A 648 0.37 -5.50 -4.02
N ASN A 649 0.73 -4.23 -4.25
CA ASN A 649 0.00 -3.10 -3.69
C ASN A 649 -1.46 -3.05 -4.19
N ASN A 650 -1.65 -3.13 -5.51
CA ASN A 650 -2.95 -3.07 -6.17
C ASN A 650 -3.84 -4.26 -5.79
N ARG A 651 -3.25 -5.47 -5.67
CA ARG A 651 -3.95 -6.65 -5.15
C ARG A 651 -4.31 -6.50 -3.67
N GLY A 652 -3.43 -5.87 -2.87
CA GLY A 652 -3.70 -5.53 -1.48
C GLY A 652 -4.88 -4.57 -1.32
N LEU A 653 -4.96 -3.54 -2.17
CA LEU A 653 -6.10 -2.62 -2.23
C LEU A 653 -7.40 -3.33 -2.64
N ALA A 654 -7.35 -4.22 -3.65
CA ALA A 654 -8.50 -5.03 -4.05
C ALA A 654 -9.00 -5.96 -2.93
N TYR A 655 -8.11 -6.59 -2.16
CA TYR A 655 -8.49 -7.37 -0.97
C TYR A 655 -9.06 -6.49 0.15
N ASN A 656 -8.53 -5.28 0.36
CA ASN A 656 -9.08 -4.30 1.32
C ASN A 656 -10.53 -3.91 0.95
N ALA A 657 -10.80 -3.70 -0.34
CA ALA A 657 -12.13 -3.32 -0.84
C ALA A 657 -13.16 -4.47 -0.82
N LEU A 658 -12.69 -5.72 -0.71
CA LEU A 658 -13.51 -6.92 -0.44
C LEU A 658 -13.59 -7.26 1.07
N GLU A 659 -13.11 -6.37 1.95
CA GLU A 659 -12.97 -6.56 3.40
C GLU A 659 -12.12 -7.77 3.84
N ASP A 660 -11.39 -8.42 2.92
CA ASP A 660 -10.38 -9.44 3.24
C ASP A 660 -9.07 -8.76 3.65
N TYR A 661 -9.15 -8.05 4.77
CA TYR A 661 -8.04 -7.36 5.40
C TYR A 661 -6.88 -8.32 5.72
N ARG A 662 -7.09 -9.64 5.82
CA ARG A 662 -6.00 -10.61 6.08
C ARG A 662 -5.15 -10.82 4.83
N ASN A 663 -5.76 -11.02 3.67
CA ASN A 663 -5.01 -11.10 2.42
C ASN A 663 -4.47 -9.73 2.00
N ALA A 664 -5.16 -8.63 2.31
CA ALA A 664 -4.62 -7.28 2.15
C ALA A 664 -3.33 -7.07 2.97
N LEU A 665 -3.34 -7.37 4.28
CA LEU A 665 -2.15 -7.30 5.14
C LEU A 665 -0.98 -8.13 4.60
N THR A 666 -1.21 -9.35 4.11
CA THR A 666 -0.15 -10.18 3.51
C THR A 666 0.49 -9.49 2.30
N ASN A 667 -0.31 -8.86 1.45
CA ASN A 667 0.18 -8.14 0.27
C ASN A 667 0.97 -6.87 0.65
N PHE A 668 0.45 -6.02 1.53
CA PHE A 668 1.14 -4.81 1.98
C PHE A 668 2.45 -5.13 2.73
N ASN A 669 2.51 -6.24 3.47
CA ASN A 669 3.76 -6.70 4.06
C ASN A 669 4.80 -7.10 3.00
N LYS A 670 4.38 -7.67 1.86
CA LYS A 670 5.27 -7.99 0.74
C LYS A 670 5.75 -6.75 -0.02
N VAL A 671 4.91 -5.72 -0.14
CA VAL A 671 5.33 -4.39 -0.65
C VAL A 671 6.46 -3.82 0.21
N ILE A 672 6.33 -3.85 1.54
CA ILE A 672 7.36 -3.37 2.48
C ILE A 672 8.64 -4.22 2.44
N GLU A 673 8.52 -5.52 2.16
CA GLU A 673 9.67 -6.42 1.99
C GLU A 673 10.46 -6.11 0.69
N LEU A 674 9.75 -5.79 -0.41
CA LEU A 674 10.34 -5.50 -1.72
C LEU A 674 10.81 -4.05 -1.87
N ASN A 675 10.11 -3.10 -1.24
CA ASN A 675 10.41 -1.67 -1.26
C ASN A 675 10.14 -1.04 0.13
N PRO A 676 11.13 -1.07 1.05
CA PRO A 676 11.00 -0.50 2.38
C PRO A 676 10.74 1.02 2.40
N ASP A 677 11.15 1.72 1.35
CA ASP A 677 11.07 3.19 1.23
C ASP A 677 9.69 3.68 0.75
N ASN A 678 8.81 2.78 0.28
CA ASN A 678 7.41 3.11 0.01
C ASN A 678 6.65 3.33 1.32
N ILE A 679 6.75 4.53 1.88
CA ILE A 679 6.10 4.89 3.15
C ILE A 679 4.57 4.83 3.07
N TYR A 680 3.96 5.11 1.92
CA TYR A 680 2.51 5.27 1.82
C TYR A 680 1.76 3.95 2.02
N VAL A 681 2.36 2.79 1.71
CA VAL A 681 1.72 1.49 1.96
C VAL A 681 1.47 1.22 3.45
N TYR A 682 2.17 1.91 4.36
CA TYR A 682 1.86 1.84 5.79
C TYR A 682 0.48 2.46 6.12
N ASN A 683 0.01 3.46 5.37
CA ASN A 683 -1.37 3.95 5.49
C ASN A 683 -2.38 2.84 5.12
N ASP A 684 -2.15 2.14 4.01
CA ASP A 684 -3.10 1.15 3.48
C ASP A 684 -3.11 -0.14 4.32
N ARG A 685 -1.94 -0.49 4.88
CA ARG A 685 -1.81 -1.52 5.93
C ARG A 685 -2.45 -1.08 7.25
N GLY A 686 -2.35 0.19 7.62
CA GLY A 686 -3.04 0.79 8.76
C GLY A 686 -4.56 0.70 8.62
N ASN A 687 -5.09 0.99 7.43
CA ASN A 687 -6.51 0.82 7.10
C ASN A 687 -6.96 -0.65 7.23
N ALA A 688 -6.16 -1.61 6.75
CA ALA A 688 -6.42 -3.03 6.93
C ALA A 688 -6.42 -3.46 8.42
N TYR A 689 -5.50 -2.94 9.24
CA TYR A 689 -5.52 -3.15 10.69
C TYR A 689 -6.76 -2.52 11.35
N SER A 690 -7.21 -1.35 10.89
CA SER A 690 -8.40 -0.67 11.38
C SER A 690 -9.67 -1.48 11.09
N GLY A 691 -9.81 -2.05 9.89
CA GLY A 691 -10.90 -2.97 9.53
C GLY A 691 -10.93 -4.24 10.39
N LEU A 692 -9.75 -4.79 10.72
CA LEU A 692 -9.61 -5.88 11.71
C LEU A 692 -9.79 -5.44 13.17
N LYS A 693 -10.14 -4.17 13.42
CA LYS A 693 -10.32 -3.54 14.75
C LYS A 693 -9.06 -3.58 15.61
N GLN A 694 -7.89 -3.73 14.99
CA GLN A 694 -6.56 -3.73 15.61
C GLN A 694 -6.01 -2.29 15.65
N TYR A 695 -6.81 -1.36 16.19
CA TYR A 695 -6.58 0.08 16.05
C TYR A 695 -5.19 0.52 16.51
N ASP A 696 -4.61 -0.06 17.57
CA ASP A 696 -3.26 0.31 18.04
C ASP A 696 -2.17 0.08 16.97
N ARG A 697 -2.30 -0.98 16.15
CA ARG A 697 -1.39 -1.24 15.01
C ARG A 697 -1.64 -0.30 13.84
N ALA A 698 -2.90 0.11 13.64
CA ALA A 698 -3.25 1.13 12.66
C ALA A 698 -2.60 2.47 13.05
N LEU A 699 -2.73 2.88 14.33
CA LEU A 699 -2.08 4.06 14.89
C LEU A 699 -0.56 4.01 14.71
N ASP A 700 0.10 2.89 15.03
CA ASP A 700 1.55 2.70 14.82
C ASP A 700 2.00 2.92 13.37
N ASP A 701 1.22 2.46 12.40
CA ASP A 701 1.54 2.62 10.98
C ASP A 701 1.22 4.02 10.44
N PHE A 702 0.06 4.61 10.79
CA PHE A 702 -0.24 6.01 10.46
C PHE A 702 0.77 6.99 11.07
N ASN A 703 1.28 6.70 12.28
CA ASN A 703 2.32 7.49 12.93
C ASN A 703 3.64 7.49 12.13
N LYS A 704 3.99 6.40 11.44
CA LYS A 704 5.20 6.34 10.58
C LYS A 704 5.04 7.23 9.36
N VAL A 705 3.88 7.17 8.70
CA VAL A 705 3.57 8.02 7.55
C VAL A 705 3.67 9.49 7.94
N ILE A 706 3.01 9.90 9.03
CA ILE A 706 3.02 11.28 9.53
C ILE A 706 4.42 11.75 9.99
N ALA A 707 5.28 10.84 10.47
CA ALA A 707 6.64 11.16 10.87
C ALA A 707 7.60 11.38 9.69
N TYR A 708 7.29 10.84 8.52
CA TYR A 708 8.08 10.97 7.29
C TYR A 708 7.51 12.06 6.37
N ASP A 709 6.19 12.06 6.14
CA ASP A 709 5.44 13.08 5.42
C ASP A 709 4.35 13.72 6.34
N PRO A 710 4.68 14.82 7.03
CA PRO A 710 3.73 15.60 7.83
C PRO A 710 2.67 16.37 7.01
N SER A 711 2.65 16.24 5.68
CA SER A 711 1.65 16.86 4.79
C SER A 711 0.60 15.87 4.27
N TYR A 712 0.79 14.56 4.47
CA TYR A 712 -0.11 13.52 3.95
C TYR A 712 -1.46 13.48 4.70
N VAL A 713 -2.44 14.22 4.16
CA VAL A 713 -3.80 14.43 4.71
C VAL A 713 -4.49 13.13 5.15
N TYR A 714 -4.42 12.08 4.31
CA TYR A 714 -5.12 10.82 4.56
C TYR A 714 -4.66 10.12 5.85
N ALA A 715 -3.37 10.12 6.18
CA ALA A 715 -2.90 9.47 7.40
C ALA A 715 -3.43 10.17 8.67
N TYR A 716 -3.59 11.50 8.65
CA TYR A 716 -4.26 12.21 9.75
C TYR A 716 -5.73 11.80 9.86
N ASN A 717 -6.49 11.83 8.75
CA ASN A 717 -7.90 11.40 8.77
C ASN A 717 -8.07 9.95 9.25
N ASN A 718 -7.23 9.03 8.75
CA ASN A 718 -7.33 7.61 9.05
C ASN A 718 -6.90 7.30 10.51
N ARG A 719 -5.91 8.04 11.04
CA ARG A 719 -5.55 8.02 12.47
C ARG A 719 -6.66 8.60 13.35
N GLY A 720 -7.27 9.70 12.92
CA GLY A 720 -8.46 10.28 13.55
C GLY A 720 -9.63 9.29 13.60
N LEU A 721 -9.85 8.54 12.52
CA LEU A 721 -10.89 7.51 12.43
C LEU A 721 -10.61 6.32 13.37
N ALA A 722 -9.36 5.88 13.48
CA ALA A 722 -8.95 4.89 14.48
C ALA A 722 -9.19 5.39 15.93
N TYR A 723 -8.87 6.66 16.24
CA TYR A 723 -9.20 7.26 17.53
C TYR A 723 -10.72 7.39 17.76
N TYR A 724 -11.51 7.69 16.72
CA TYR A 724 -12.97 7.77 16.79
C TYR A 724 -13.57 6.40 17.15
N TYR A 725 -13.14 5.30 16.52
CA TYR A 725 -13.60 3.96 16.89
C TYR A 725 -13.09 3.50 18.27
N GLN A 726 -11.96 4.02 18.75
CA GLN A 726 -11.53 3.89 20.15
C GLN A 726 -12.27 4.85 21.13
N GLN A 727 -13.29 5.59 20.66
CA GLN A 727 -14.06 6.61 21.42
C GLN A 727 -13.21 7.77 21.98
N GLN A 728 -11.98 7.94 21.52
CA GLN A 728 -11.05 9.00 21.91
C GLN A 728 -11.31 10.26 21.06
N TYR A 729 -12.55 10.76 21.11
CA TYR A 729 -13.03 11.82 20.22
C TYR A 729 -12.16 13.09 20.25
N ASP A 730 -11.62 13.49 21.40
CA ASP A 730 -10.74 14.67 21.49
C ASP A 730 -9.46 14.53 20.65
N LYS A 731 -8.88 13.32 20.56
CA LYS A 731 -7.73 13.05 19.68
C LYS A 731 -8.15 13.02 18.20
N ALA A 732 -9.30 12.40 17.92
CA ALA A 732 -9.87 12.40 16.58
C ALA A 732 -10.11 13.82 16.05
N LEU A 733 -10.66 14.71 16.89
CA LEU A 733 -10.85 16.13 16.57
C LEU A 733 -9.52 16.86 16.25
N VAL A 734 -8.43 16.58 16.96
CA VAL A 734 -7.10 17.15 16.66
C VAL A 734 -6.62 16.71 15.28
N ASP A 735 -6.74 15.42 14.96
CA ASP A 735 -6.29 14.88 13.68
C ASP A 735 -7.17 15.33 12.50
N TYR A 736 -8.50 15.38 12.66
CA TYR A 736 -9.40 15.92 11.63
C TYR A 736 -9.21 17.43 11.43
N ASN A 737 -8.91 18.19 12.48
CA ASN A 737 -8.51 19.60 12.33
C ASN A 737 -7.23 19.69 11.51
N LYS A 738 -6.20 18.91 11.83
CA LYS A 738 -4.93 18.92 11.10
C LYS A 738 -5.06 18.48 9.64
N ALA A 739 -5.95 17.53 9.33
CA ALA A 739 -6.28 17.17 7.95
C ALA A 739 -6.90 18.35 7.18
N ILE A 740 -7.82 19.10 7.81
CA ILE A 740 -8.49 20.27 7.23
C ILE A 740 -7.59 21.51 7.15
N ASP A 741 -6.63 21.64 8.06
CA ASP A 741 -5.57 22.68 8.00
C ASP A 741 -4.56 22.41 6.86
N LEU A 742 -4.50 21.19 6.34
CA LEU A 742 -3.69 20.79 5.19
C LEU A 742 -4.47 20.87 3.87
N ASP A 743 -5.70 20.36 3.83
CA ASP A 743 -6.64 20.53 2.72
C ASP A 743 -8.02 21.03 3.22
N PRO A 744 -8.31 22.34 3.08
CA PRO A 744 -9.60 22.92 3.45
C PRO A 744 -10.82 22.43 2.66
N ASN A 745 -10.63 21.64 1.60
CA ASN A 745 -11.73 21.04 0.82
C ASN A 745 -11.92 19.54 1.14
N PHE A 746 -11.14 18.96 2.05
CA PHE A 746 -11.15 17.51 2.30
C PHE A 746 -12.43 17.03 3.02
N VAL A 747 -13.43 16.65 2.23
CA VAL A 747 -14.82 16.37 2.63
C VAL A 747 -14.93 15.33 3.74
N ASP A 748 -14.16 14.23 3.67
CA ASP A 748 -14.25 13.15 4.65
C ASP A 748 -13.86 13.61 6.06
N ALA A 749 -12.84 14.46 6.21
CA ALA A 749 -12.49 14.99 7.52
C ALA A 749 -13.58 15.91 8.09
N TYR A 750 -14.36 16.63 7.26
CA TYR A 750 -15.53 17.37 7.75
C TYR A 750 -16.62 16.40 8.22
N ASN A 751 -16.95 15.37 7.45
CA ASN A 751 -17.94 14.35 7.84
C ASN A 751 -17.52 13.65 9.15
N ASN A 752 -16.28 13.18 9.22
CA ASN A 752 -15.73 12.45 10.36
C ASN A 752 -15.59 13.34 11.62
N ARG A 753 -15.24 14.63 11.46
CA ARG A 753 -15.27 15.60 12.56
C ARG A 753 -16.70 15.92 13.02
N GLY A 754 -17.66 15.96 12.10
CA GLY A 754 -19.09 16.05 12.42
C GLY A 754 -19.56 14.87 13.27
N ASN A 755 -19.18 13.64 12.88
CA ASN A 755 -19.47 12.41 13.65
C ASN A 755 -18.82 12.44 15.04
N ALA A 756 -17.57 12.91 15.18
CA ALA A 756 -16.92 13.07 16.48
C ALA A 756 -17.63 14.12 17.38
N TYR A 757 -18.06 15.25 16.82
CA TYR A 757 -18.86 16.23 17.58
C TYR A 757 -20.24 15.67 17.96
N SER A 758 -20.86 14.84 17.11
CA SER A 758 -22.12 14.15 17.41
C SER A 758 -21.96 13.17 18.58
N GLY A 759 -20.88 12.37 18.59
CA GLY A 759 -20.53 11.47 19.70
C GLY A 759 -20.26 12.20 21.03
N LEU A 760 -19.68 13.41 20.96
CA LEU A 760 -19.53 14.34 22.10
C LEU A 760 -20.81 15.12 22.45
N LYS A 761 -21.93 14.87 21.76
CA LYS A 761 -23.23 15.59 21.89
C LYS A 761 -23.13 17.11 21.65
N GLN A 762 -22.08 17.57 20.97
CA GLN A 762 -21.88 18.96 20.56
C GLN A 762 -22.62 19.21 19.23
N TYR A 763 -23.94 19.00 19.25
CA TYR A 763 -24.77 18.86 18.06
C TYR A 763 -24.67 20.04 17.09
N ASP A 764 -24.62 21.29 17.56
CA ASP A 764 -24.53 22.46 16.68
C ASP A 764 -23.22 22.45 15.85
N ARG A 765 -22.11 22.02 16.46
CA ARG A 765 -20.82 21.82 15.75
C ARG A 765 -20.88 20.64 14.78
N ALA A 766 -21.65 19.60 15.08
CA ALA A 766 -21.87 18.49 14.15
C ALA A 766 -22.65 18.98 12.91
N LEU A 767 -23.76 19.71 13.12
CA LEU A 767 -24.54 20.34 12.06
C LEU A 767 -23.68 21.25 11.17
N ASP A 768 -22.86 22.12 11.76
CA ASP A 768 -21.92 23.00 11.01
C ASP A 768 -20.95 22.24 10.10
N ASN A 769 -20.53 21.03 10.50
CA ASN A 769 -19.61 20.22 9.69
C ASN A 769 -20.37 19.47 8.58
N PHE A 770 -21.52 18.86 8.86
CA PHE A 770 -22.34 18.22 7.81
C PHE A 770 -22.88 19.23 6.80
N ASN A 771 -23.20 20.46 7.24
CA ASN A 771 -23.55 21.57 6.35
C ASN A 771 -22.40 21.91 5.38
N LYS A 772 -21.14 21.86 5.82
CA LYS A 772 -19.98 22.07 4.94
C LYS A 772 -19.80 20.93 3.95
N VAL A 773 -19.95 19.67 4.39
CA VAL A 773 -19.95 18.51 3.48
C VAL A 773 -20.98 18.70 2.37
N ILE A 774 -22.22 19.04 2.72
CA ILE A 774 -23.34 19.24 1.77
C ILE A 774 -23.11 20.45 0.83
N VAL A 775 -22.26 21.42 1.21
CA VAL A 775 -21.86 22.55 0.35
C VAL A 775 -20.74 22.16 -0.63
N TYR A 776 -19.81 21.28 -0.23
CA TYR A 776 -18.74 20.79 -1.10
C TYR A 776 -19.20 19.66 -2.03
N ASP A 777 -19.99 18.70 -1.52
CA ASP A 777 -20.63 17.63 -2.28
C ASP A 777 -22.13 17.51 -1.91
N PRO A 778 -23.04 18.13 -2.71
CA PRO A 778 -24.48 18.00 -2.55
C PRO A 778 -25.06 16.60 -2.82
N ASN A 779 -24.25 15.63 -3.28
CA ASN A 779 -24.66 14.26 -3.54
C ASN A 779 -24.20 13.27 -2.45
N TYR A 780 -23.47 13.72 -1.43
CA TYR A 780 -22.95 12.86 -0.36
C TYR A 780 -24.05 12.40 0.61
N ALA A 781 -24.76 11.33 0.25
CA ALA A 781 -25.93 10.80 0.97
C ALA A 781 -25.69 10.59 2.48
N TYR A 782 -24.49 10.13 2.86
CA TYR A 782 -24.09 9.94 4.25
C TYR A 782 -24.18 11.22 5.10
N ALA A 783 -23.88 12.40 4.56
CA ALA A 783 -23.94 13.64 5.35
C ALA A 783 -25.38 14.08 5.62
N TYR A 784 -26.31 13.81 4.70
CA TYR A 784 -27.74 13.99 4.95
C TYR A 784 -28.20 13.02 6.05
N ASN A 785 -27.87 11.73 5.96
CA ASN A 785 -28.19 10.76 7.03
C ASN A 785 -27.60 11.18 8.38
N ASN A 786 -26.32 11.54 8.44
CA ASN A 786 -25.64 11.92 9.68
C ASN A 786 -26.19 13.23 10.29
N ARG A 787 -26.60 14.19 9.45
CA ARG A 787 -27.32 15.41 9.89
C ARG A 787 -28.74 15.09 10.38
N GLY A 788 -29.44 14.17 9.71
CA GLY A 788 -30.72 13.62 10.14
C GLY A 788 -30.65 12.95 11.52
N ILE A 789 -29.59 12.19 11.80
CA ILE A 789 -29.33 11.57 13.11
C ILE A 789 -29.15 12.64 14.19
N VAL A 790 -28.46 13.74 13.90
CA VAL A 790 -28.35 14.86 14.85
C VAL A 790 -29.71 15.53 15.08
N TYR A 791 -30.52 15.75 14.04
CA TYR A 791 -31.87 16.29 14.22
C TYR A 791 -32.80 15.35 14.99
N TYR A 792 -32.73 14.04 14.78
CA TYR A 792 -33.45 13.04 15.58
C TYR A 792 -33.04 13.08 17.06
N ASN A 793 -31.74 13.14 17.35
CA ASN A 793 -31.22 13.29 18.71
C ASN A 793 -31.57 14.64 19.36
N GLN A 794 -31.85 15.68 18.57
CA GLN A 794 -32.42 16.96 19.01
C GLN A 794 -33.97 16.98 19.01
N GLN A 795 -34.64 15.84 18.78
CA GLN A 795 -36.11 15.69 18.66
C GLN A 795 -36.77 16.55 17.56
N GLN A 796 -35.98 17.06 16.60
CA GLN A 796 -36.44 17.86 15.45
C GLN A 796 -36.86 16.95 14.29
N TYR A 797 -37.84 16.10 14.56
CA TYR A 797 -38.26 15.00 13.67
C TYR A 797 -38.60 15.44 12.23
N ASP A 798 -39.25 16.59 12.05
CA ASP A 798 -39.57 17.11 10.70
C ASP A 798 -38.32 17.35 9.84
N LYS A 799 -37.23 17.84 10.44
CA LYS A 799 -35.95 18.05 9.74
C LYS A 799 -35.24 16.73 9.47
N ALA A 800 -35.29 15.80 10.42
CA ALA A 800 -34.73 14.47 10.25
C ALA A 800 -35.40 13.74 9.08
N LEU A 801 -36.74 13.81 8.95
CA LEU A 801 -37.47 13.25 7.81
C LEU A 801 -37.05 13.86 6.47
N VAL A 802 -36.84 15.19 6.39
CA VAL A 802 -36.36 15.85 5.16
C VAL A 802 -34.97 15.35 4.77
N ASP A 803 -34.06 15.23 5.73
CA ASP A 803 -32.69 14.78 5.48
C ASP A 803 -32.62 13.28 5.13
N TYR A 804 -33.34 12.40 5.82
CA TYR A 804 -33.39 10.98 5.45
C TYR A 804 -34.06 10.74 4.10
N ASN A 805 -35.10 11.52 3.75
CA ASN A 805 -35.66 11.48 2.39
C ASN A 805 -34.59 11.86 1.36
N LYS A 806 -33.84 12.94 1.56
CA LYS A 806 -32.79 13.36 0.62
C LYS A 806 -31.62 12.37 0.56
N ALA A 807 -31.29 11.67 1.64
CA ALA A 807 -30.33 10.57 1.62
C ALA A 807 -30.82 9.39 0.74
N ILE A 808 -32.09 9.00 0.88
CA ILE A 808 -32.73 7.93 0.09
C ILE A 808 -32.94 8.33 -1.38
N ASP A 809 -33.21 9.60 -1.67
CA ASP A 809 -33.31 10.14 -3.03
C ASP A 809 -31.95 10.17 -3.75
N LEU A 810 -30.85 10.14 -3.00
CA LEU A 810 -29.47 10.04 -3.52
C LEU A 810 -29.02 8.58 -3.64
N ASP A 811 -29.32 7.74 -2.66
CA ASP A 811 -29.09 6.30 -2.69
C ASP A 811 -30.33 5.50 -2.26
N PRO A 812 -31.11 4.97 -3.22
CA PRO A 812 -32.27 4.09 -2.96
C PRO A 812 -31.94 2.73 -2.32
N ASN A 813 -30.67 2.41 -2.11
CA ASN A 813 -30.17 1.23 -1.42
C ASN A 813 -29.48 1.56 -0.08
N PHE A 814 -29.64 2.77 0.46
CA PHE A 814 -29.04 3.12 1.75
C PHE A 814 -29.87 2.57 2.93
N ALA A 815 -29.52 1.37 3.43
CA ALA A 815 -30.26 0.65 4.48
C ALA A 815 -30.43 1.47 5.77
N ASP A 816 -29.35 2.08 6.28
CA ASP A 816 -29.39 2.96 7.46
C ASP A 816 -30.39 4.11 7.31
N ALA A 817 -30.45 4.77 6.16
CA ALA A 817 -31.33 5.92 5.98
C ALA A 817 -32.81 5.52 6.04
N TYR A 818 -33.16 4.33 5.55
CA TYR A 818 -34.49 3.74 5.77
C TYR A 818 -34.72 3.38 7.24
N HIS A 819 -33.78 2.70 7.91
CA HIS A 819 -33.93 2.34 9.33
C HIS A 819 -34.08 3.58 10.23
N ASN A 820 -33.24 4.59 10.03
CA ASN A 820 -33.27 5.85 10.76
C ASN A 820 -34.56 6.65 10.49
N ARG A 821 -35.11 6.64 9.27
CA ARG A 821 -36.43 7.23 8.99
C ARG A 821 -37.57 6.44 9.66
N GLY A 822 -37.44 5.11 9.71
CA GLY A 822 -38.32 4.22 10.46
C GLY A 822 -38.33 4.53 11.96
N LEU A 823 -37.17 4.81 12.57
CA LEU A 823 -37.06 5.25 13.97
C LEU A 823 -37.82 6.56 14.21
N VAL A 824 -37.73 7.54 13.30
CA VAL A 824 -38.54 8.78 13.40
C VAL A 824 -40.03 8.48 13.32
N TYR A 825 -40.48 7.63 12.39
CA TYR A 825 -41.89 7.25 12.31
C TYR A 825 -42.37 6.49 13.55
N SER A 826 -41.52 5.67 14.17
CA SER A 826 -41.81 4.98 15.43
C SER A 826 -41.95 5.98 16.60
N ALA A 827 -41.04 6.95 16.70
CA ALA A 827 -41.10 8.03 17.68
C ALA A 827 -42.31 8.98 17.49
N LEU A 828 -42.86 9.05 16.28
CA LEU A 828 -44.10 9.75 15.95
C LEU A 828 -45.37 8.87 16.06
N HIS A 829 -45.26 7.64 16.60
CA HIS A 829 -46.32 6.63 16.69
C HIS A 829 -46.95 6.21 15.34
N GLN A 830 -46.26 6.43 14.22
CA GLN A 830 -46.69 6.09 12.85
C GLN A 830 -46.18 4.69 12.47
N TYR A 831 -46.49 3.69 13.30
CA TYR A 831 -45.88 2.35 13.26
C TYR A 831 -45.99 1.63 11.90
N ASP A 832 -47.08 1.80 11.15
CA ASP A 832 -47.21 1.20 9.81
C ASP A 832 -46.15 1.72 8.82
N LYS A 833 -45.76 3.00 8.93
CA LYS A 833 -44.67 3.59 8.13
C LYS A 833 -43.31 3.12 8.62
N ALA A 834 -43.11 3.04 9.94
CA ALA A 834 -41.89 2.51 10.54
C ALA A 834 -41.62 1.08 10.06
N VAL A 835 -42.62 0.19 10.13
CA VAL A 835 -42.59 -1.17 9.58
C VAL A 835 -42.26 -1.17 8.09
N THR A 836 -42.84 -0.26 7.29
CA THR A 836 -42.58 -0.18 5.85
C THR A 836 -41.12 0.16 5.54
N ASP A 837 -40.55 1.14 6.24
CA ASP A 837 -39.17 1.56 6.07
C ASP A 837 -38.17 0.53 6.61
N TYR A 838 -38.40 -0.03 7.81
CA TYR A 838 -37.55 -1.10 8.33
C TYR A 838 -37.58 -2.34 7.43
N LEU A 839 -38.73 -2.69 6.84
CA LEU A 839 -38.83 -3.78 5.87
C LEU A 839 -38.02 -3.48 4.59
N LYS A 840 -37.95 -2.22 4.14
CA LYS A 840 -37.07 -1.85 3.02
C LYS A 840 -35.59 -1.92 3.43
N ALA A 841 -35.23 -1.55 4.66
CA ALA A 841 -33.86 -1.74 5.18
C ALA A 841 -33.44 -3.22 5.19
N VAL A 842 -34.22 -4.14 5.79
CA VAL A 842 -33.85 -5.58 5.83
C VAL A 842 -33.98 -6.31 4.48
N ASN A 843 -34.64 -5.70 3.48
CA ASN A 843 -34.61 -6.20 2.09
C ASN A 843 -33.36 -5.75 1.33
N ILE A 844 -32.61 -4.77 1.85
CA ILE A 844 -31.30 -4.35 1.35
C ILE A 844 -30.20 -5.13 2.09
N GLU A 845 -30.32 -5.19 3.43
CA GLU A 845 -29.34 -5.79 4.35
C GLU A 845 -30.01 -6.91 5.18
N PRO A 846 -30.04 -8.16 4.70
CA PRO A 846 -30.80 -9.26 5.32
C PRO A 846 -30.29 -9.74 6.69
N ASP A 847 -29.13 -9.26 7.13
CA ASP A 847 -28.50 -9.55 8.42
C ASP A 847 -28.56 -8.40 9.44
N PHE A 848 -29.25 -7.29 9.12
CA PHE A 848 -29.49 -6.14 10.00
C PHE A 848 -30.42 -6.51 11.19
N SER A 849 -29.85 -7.20 12.18
CA SER A 849 -30.57 -7.72 13.36
C SER A 849 -31.28 -6.64 14.19
N GLY A 850 -30.75 -5.41 14.23
CA GLY A 850 -31.40 -4.25 14.86
C GLY A 850 -32.75 -3.89 14.23
N ALA A 851 -32.77 -3.71 12.91
CA ALA A 851 -34.01 -3.44 12.18
C ALA A 851 -35.06 -4.55 12.36
N TYR A 852 -34.67 -5.83 12.44
CA TYR A 852 -35.60 -6.91 12.78
C TYR A 852 -36.18 -6.81 14.20
N ASN A 853 -35.40 -6.39 15.20
CA ASN A 853 -35.93 -6.10 16.54
C ASN A 853 -36.95 -4.94 16.49
N ASP A 854 -36.68 -3.90 15.71
CA ASP A 854 -37.53 -2.71 15.66
C ASP A 854 -38.82 -2.93 14.84
N ILE A 855 -38.79 -3.79 13.82
CA ILE A 855 -40.00 -4.37 13.20
C ILE A 855 -40.81 -5.16 14.24
N GLY A 856 -40.12 -5.93 15.09
CA GLY A 856 -40.72 -6.66 16.21
C GLY A 856 -41.50 -5.73 17.14
N ASN A 857 -40.84 -4.67 17.60
CA ASN A 857 -41.41 -3.64 18.47
C ASN A 857 -42.62 -2.93 17.83
N ALA A 858 -42.47 -2.47 16.58
CA ALA A 858 -43.56 -1.78 15.88
C ALA A 858 -44.77 -2.70 15.61
N TYR A 859 -44.57 -4.00 15.35
CA TYR A 859 -45.67 -4.97 15.32
C TYR A 859 -46.27 -5.27 16.69
N GLY A 860 -45.51 -5.15 17.78
CA GLY A 860 -46.01 -5.23 19.15
C GLY A 860 -47.02 -4.13 19.45
N GLU A 861 -46.68 -2.88 19.12
CA GLU A 861 -47.57 -1.70 19.28
C GLU A 861 -48.82 -1.78 18.39
N LEU A 862 -48.67 -2.28 17.15
CA LEU A 862 -49.78 -2.62 16.25
C LEU A 862 -50.59 -3.86 16.70
N LYS A 863 -50.18 -4.53 17.80
CA LYS A 863 -50.81 -5.73 18.39
C LYS A 863 -50.82 -6.95 17.47
N LEU A 864 -49.93 -6.99 16.49
CA LEU A 864 -49.73 -8.09 15.55
C LEU A 864 -48.68 -9.07 16.11
N TYR A 865 -48.96 -9.61 17.30
CA TYR A 865 -48.00 -10.32 18.14
C TYR A 865 -47.29 -11.49 17.45
N ASP A 866 -47.97 -12.25 16.59
CA ASP A 866 -47.34 -13.33 15.81
C ASP A 866 -46.25 -12.81 14.87
N LYS A 867 -46.48 -11.65 14.23
CA LYS A 867 -45.47 -10.99 13.39
C LYS A 867 -44.33 -10.43 14.24
N ALA A 868 -44.62 -9.89 15.41
CA ALA A 868 -43.61 -9.40 16.34
C ALA A 868 -42.65 -10.54 16.74
N ILE A 869 -43.21 -11.68 17.17
CA ILE A 869 -42.45 -12.89 17.55
C ILE A 869 -41.57 -13.41 16.41
N VAL A 870 -42.06 -13.43 15.16
CA VAL A 870 -41.25 -13.85 14.00
C VAL A 870 -40.03 -12.93 13.82
N ASN A 871 -40.22 -11.61 13.90
CA ASN A 871 -39.13 -10.65 13.66
C ASN A 871 -38.11 -10.61 14.81
N PHE A 872 -38.55 -10.66 16.08
CA PHE A 872 -37.62 -10.86 17.22
C PHE A 872 -36.85 -12.19 17.09
N SER A 873 -37.51 -13.26 16.61
CA SER A 873 -36.85 -14.54 16.41
C SER A 873 -35.79 -14.48 15.30
N LYS A 874 -36.00 -13.68 14.24
CA LYS A 874 -34.99 -13.44 13.21
C LYS A 874 -33.83 -12.56 13.72
N ALA A 875 -34.11 -11.54 14.53
CA ALA A 875 -33.07 -10.75 15.20
C ALA A 875 -32.17 -11.63 16.09
N ILE A 876 -32.75 -12.60 16.81
CA ILE A 876 -32.03 -13.60 17.62
C ILE A 876 -31.26 -14.62 16.77
N GLU A 877 -31.82 -15.04 15.63
CA GLU A 877 -31.15 -15.96 14.69
C GLU A 877 -29.86 -15.33 14.13
N LEU A 878 -29.94 -14.06 13.74
CA LEU A 878 -28.83 -13.27 13.20
C LEU A 878 -27.82 -12.89 14.29
N ASN A 879 -28.30 -12.50 15.48
CA ASN A 879 -27.47 -12.16 16.64
C ASN A 879 -27.94 -12.89 17.91
N PRO A 880 -27.42 -14.11 18.17
CA PRO A 880 -27.76 -14.91 19.36
C PRO A 880 -27.37 -14.28 20.71
N ASN A 881 -26.65 -13.15 20.70
CA ASN A 881 -26.27 -12.39 21.88
C ASN A 881 -27.10 -11.11 22.07
N TYR A 882 -28.15 -10.89 21.28
CA TYR A 882 -28.97 -9.67 21.34
C TYR A 882 -29.98 -9.71 22.50
N THR A 883 -29.52 -9.32 23.70
CA THR A 883 -30.30 -9.31 24.96
C THR A 883 -31.73 -8.77 24.80
N PHE A 884 -31.89 -7.58 24.20
CA PHE A 884 -33.19 -6.92 24.03
C PHE A 884 -34.17 -7.73 23.16
N ALA A 885 -33.70 -8.41 22.11
CA ALA A 885 -34.59 -9.17 21.24
C ALA A 885 -35.19 -10.41 21.94
N TYR A 886 -34.46 -11.01 22.90
CA TYR A 886 -35.03 -12.02 23.79
C TYR A 886 -36.07 -11.40 24.73
N ASP A 887 -35.71 -10.30 25.39
CA ASP A 887 -36.57 -9.67 26.39
C ASP A 887 -37.90 -9.17 25.80
N ASN A 888 -37.84 -8.40 24.71
CA ASN A 888 -39.02 -7.92 23.97
C ASN A 888 -39.94 -9.08 23.55
N ARG A 889 -39.37 -10.22 23.11
CA ARG A 889 -40.15 -11.43 22.77
C ARG A 889 -40.74 -12.10 24.03
N GLY A 890 -40.00 -12.13 25.13
CA GLY A 890 -40.44 -12.59 26.43
C GLY A 890 -41.61 -11.77 26.98
N GLN A 891 -41.56 -10.44 26.84
CA GLN A 891 -42.65 -9.53 27.20
C GLN A 891 -43.93 -9.84 26.41
N ILE A 892 -43.85 -10.02 25.08
CA ILE A 892 -45.01 -10.43 24.27
C ILE A 892 -45.57 -11.79 24.71
N TYR A 893 -44.71 -12.76 25.01
CA TYR A 893 -45.15 -14.06 25.55
C TYR A 893 -45.84 -13.92 26.91
N SER A 894 -45.33 -13.10 27.82
CA SER A 894 -45.86 -12.91 29.18
C SER A 894 -47.16 -12.09 29.18
N ASN A 895 -47.10 -10.88 28.63
CA ASN A 895 -48.09 -9.83 28.86
C ASN A 895 -49.27 -9.93 27.88
N ASN A 896 -49.03 -10.40 26.65
CA ASN A 896 -50.03 -10.42 25.58
C ASN A 896 -50.57 -11.82 25.28
N LEU A 897 -49.73 -12.86 25.43
CA LEU A 897 -50.10 -14.25 25.11
C LEU A 897 -50.24 -15.19 26.33
N GLN A 898 -49.87 -14.74 27.54
CA GLN A 898 -49.90 -15.53 28.79
C GLN A 898 -49.10 -16.86 28.73
N GLN A 899 -48.12 -16.96 27.83
CA GLN A 899 -47.25 -18.11 27.63
C GLN A 899 -46.02 -18.02 28.56
N TYR A 900 -46.26 -17.88 29.86
CA TYR A 900 -45.23 -17.58 30.87
C TYR A 900 -44.01 -18.52 30.84
N GLY A 901 -44.22 -19.81 30.54
CA GLY A 901 -43.12 -20.78 30.40
C GLY A 901 -42.15 -20.47 29.25
N LYS A 902 -42.61 -19.84 28.15
CA LYS A 902 -41.72 -19.33 27.09
C LYS A 902 -41.07 -18.01 27.49
N ALA A 903 -41.83 -17.11 28.10
CA ALA A 903 -41.32 -15.83 28.59
C ALA A 903 -40.14 -16.03 29.55
N ILE A 904 -40.28 -16.93 30.53
CA ILE A 904 -39.22 -17.29 31.49
C ILE A 904 -37.97 -17.84 30.77
N LEU A 905 -38.11 -18.60 29.68
CA LEU A 905 -36.95 -19.09 28.90
C LEU A 905 -36.22 -17.94 28.19
N ASP A 906 -36.95 -16.99 27.60
CA ASP A 906 -36.37 -15.83 26.94
C ASP A 906 -35.70 -14.87 27.94
N PHE A 907 -36.39 -14.53 29.05
CA PHE A 907 -35.79 -13.72 30.13
C PHE A 907 -34.57 -14.41 30.78
N ASN A 908 -34.59 -15.75 30.93
CA ASN A 908 -33.42 -16.50 31.39
C ASN A 908 -32.21 -16.34 30.46
N GLN A 909 -32.42 -16.27 29.14
CA GLN A 909 -31.35 -16.08 28.18
C GLN A 909 -30.92 -14.61 28.11
N ALA A 910 -31.83 -13.64 28.22
CA ALA A 910 -31.51 -12.21 28.35
C ALA A 910 -30.59 -11.96 29.57
N ILE A 911 -31.00 -12.42 30.77
CA ILE A 911 -30.22 -12.29 32.02
C ILE A 911 -28.88 -13.04 31.96
N LYS A 912 -28.78 -14.10 31.15
CA LYS A 912 -27.52 -14.83 30.94
C LYS A 912 -26.56 -14.09 30.00
N LEU A 913 -27.09 -13.29 29.07
CA LEU A 913 -26.30 -12.44 28.16
C LEU A 913 -25.85 -11.15 28.85
N ASP A 914 -26.76 -10.47 29.56
CA ASP A 914 -26.41 -9.36 30.47
C ASP A 914 -26.99 -9.57 31.88
N PRO A 915 -26.17 -10.06 32.83
CA PRO A 915 -26.55 -10.16 34.25
C PRO A 915 -26.80 -8.82 34.96
N LYS A 916 -26.60 -7.67 34.29
CA LYS A 916 -26.95 -6.33 34.78
C LYS A 916 -28.19 -5.74 34.11
N PHE A 917 -28.89 -6.49 33.26
CA PHE A 917 -30.13 -6.01 32.67
C PHE A 917 -31.28 -6.17 33.67
N GLY A 918 -31.53 -5.11 34.45
CA GLY A 918 -32.44 -5.14 35.61
C GLY A 918 -33.91 -5.45 35.25
N ASP A 919 -34.39 -4.94 34.13
CA ASP A 919 -35.81 -5.06 33.76
C ASP A 919 -36.19 -6.50 33.41
N ALA A 920 -35.31 -7.27 32.77
CA ALA A 920 -35.52 -8.70 32.54
C ALA A 920 -35.70 -9.51 33.86
N TYR A 921 -35.08 -9.08 34.97
CA TYR A 921 -35.37 -9.68 36.28
C TYR A 921 -36.76 -9.27 36.79
N VAL A 922 -37.20 -8.03 36.56
CA VAL A 922 -38.56 -7.60 36.92
C VAL A 922 -39.59 -8.41 36.12
N ASP A 923 -39.45 -8.52 34.81
CA ASP A 923 -40.41 -9.22 33.96
C ASP A 923 -40.40 -10.75 34.17
N ARG A 924 -39.23 -11.35 34.45
CA ARG A 924 -39.18 -12.75 34.90
C ARG A 924 -39.81 -12.92 36.29
N GLY A 925 -39.63 -11.97 37.19
CA GLY A 925 -40.30 -11.93 38.49
C GLY A 925 -41.82 -11.83 38.36
N VAL A 926 -42.32 -11.03 37.42
CA VAL A 926 -43.75 -10.94 37.09
C VAL A 926 -44.25 -12.26 36.51
N ALA A 927 -43.51 -12.89 35.59
CA ALA A 927 -43.87 -14.19 35.04
C ALA A 927 -43.91 -15.29 36.12
N TYR A 928 -42.92 -15.34 37.04
CA TYR A 928 -42.93 -16.24 38.19
C TYR A 928 -44.12 -15.96 39.14
N PHE A 929 -44.45 -14.70 39.39
CA PHE A 929 -45.63 -14.32 40.18
C PHE A 929 -46.93 -14.83 39.52
N ARG A 930 -47.09 -14.71 38.20
CA ARG A 930 -48.27 -15.22 37.48
C ARG A 930 -48.41 -16.74 37.53
N ILE A 931 -47.30 -17.49 37.60
CA ILE A 931 -47.32 -18.96 37.82
C ILE A 931 -47.20 -19.38 39.30
N GLN A 932 -47.38 -18.44 40.24
CA GLN A 932 -47.37 -18.66 41.70
C GLN A 932 -46.03 -19.14 42.30
N GLU A 933 -44.92 -19.01 41.57
CA GLU A 933 -43.56 -19.28 42.08
C GLU A 933 -43.02 -18.08 42.90
N TYR A 934 -43.76 -17.71 43.95
CA TYR A 934 -43.59 -16.45 44.67
C TYR A 934 -42.21 -16.23 45.31
N ASP A 935 -41.50 -17.28 45.74
CA ASP A 935 -40.13 -17.15 46.27
C ASP A 935 -39.13 -16.75 45.18
N ARG A 936 -39.28 -17.28 43.96
CA ARG A 936 -38.47 -16.89 42.79
C ARG A 936 -38.78 -15.48 42.33
N ALA A 937 -40.05 -15.06 42.39
CA ALA A 937 -40.44 -13.68 42.14
C ALA A 937 -39.79 -12.72 43.14
N LEU A 938 -39.77 -13.05 44.44
CA LEU A 938 -39.08 -12.25 45.47
C LEU A 938 -37.57 -12.18 45.24
N ASP A 939 -36.92 -13.31 44.91
CA ASP A 939 -35.49 -13.36 44.58
C ASP A 939 -35.18 -12.50 43.36
N ASP A 940 -35.99 -12.56 42.30
CA ASP A 940 -35.78 -11.78 41.07
C ASP A 940 -36.01 -10.28 41.27
N TYR A 941 -37.05 -9.86 41.99
CA TYR A 941 -37.19 -8.44 42.35
C TYR A 941 -36.05 -7.96 43.27
N ALA A 942 -35.50 -8.83 44.13
CA ALA A 942 -34.32 -8.51 44.92
C ALA A 942 -33.03 -8.44 44.06
N ARG A 943 -32.93 -9.22 42.98
CA ARG A 943 -31.85 -9.10 41.98
C ARG A 943 -31.95 -7.82 41.16
N ALA A 944 -33.16 -7.47 40.69
CA ALA A 944 -33.41 -6.21 39.99
C ALA A 944 -32.94 -5.01 40.84
N ILE A 945 -33.32 -4.96 42.13
CA ILE A 945 -32.91 -3.89 43.07
C ILE A 945 -31.41 -3.90 43.39
N LEU A 946 -30.75 -5.06 43.36
CA LEU A 946 -29.29 -5.17 43.55
C LEU A 946 -28.51 -4.65 42.33
N VAL A 947 -29.12 -4.74 41.14
CA VAL A 947 -28.55 -4.33 39.85
C VAL A 947 -28.84 -2.84 39.57
N ASP A 948 -30.10 -2.42 39.73
CA ASP A 948 -30.55 -1.03 39.71
C ASP A 948 -31.28 -0.67 41.02
N PRO A 949 -30.59 0.00 41.96
CA PRO A 949 -31.19 0.48 43.20
C PRO A 949 -32.28 1.55 43.06
N ASN A 950 -32.57 2.01 41.83
CA ASN A 950 -33.64 2.97 41.54
C ASN A 950 -34.85 2.34 40.82
N ASN A 951 -34.88 1.02 40.60
CA ASN A 951 -35.96 0.37 39.85
C ASN A 951 -37.29 0.38 40.64
N VAL A 952 -38.16 1.35 40.33
CA VAL A 952 -39.44 1.59 41.01
C VAL A 952 -40.35 0.36 40.98
N TYR A 953 -40.42 -0.32 39.82
CA TYR A 953 -41.28 -1.49 39.62
C TYR A 953 -40.84 -2.69 40.46
N ALA A 954 -39.52 -2.93 40.56
CA ALA A 954 -38.99 -3.97 41.42
C ALA A 954 -39.35 -3.75 42.90
N TYR A 955 -39.27 -2.50 43.40
CA TYR A 955 -39.71 -2.17 44.76
C TYR A 955 -41.22 -2.35 44.94
N GLY A 956 -42.04 -1.82 44.03
CA GLY A 956 -43.50 -1.92 44.09
C GLY A 956 -44.00 -3.38 44.07
N ASN A 957 -43.48 -4.20 43.16
CA ASN A 957 -43.87 -5.60 43.03
C ASN A 957 -43.39 -6.46 44.21
N ARG A 958 -42.20 -6.18 44.76
CA ARG A 958 -41.69 -6.87 45.97
C ARG A 958 -42.47 -6.46 47.22
N ALA A 959 -42.85 -5.18 47.33
CA ALA A 959 -43.69 -4.68 48.40
C ALA A 959 -45.08 -5.35 48.40
N TYR A 960 -45.66 -5.59 47.23
CA TYR A 960 -46.91 -6.31 47.07
C TYR A 960 -46.82 -7.76 47.56
N LEU A 961 -45.78 -8.50 47.17
CA LEU A 961 -45.54 -9.86 47.68
C LEU A 961 -45.28 -9.91 49.19
N TYR A 962 -44.60 -8.92 49.76
CA TYR A 962 -44.45 -8.82 51.21
C TYR A 962 -45.77 -8.44 51.92
N TYR A 963 -46.65 -7.68 51.28
CA TYR A 963 -47.97 -7.35 51.83
C TYR A 963 -48.86 -8.60 51.89
N ASP A 964 -48.97 -9.35 50.79
CA ASP A 964 -49.73 -10.60 50.70
C ASP A 964 -49.26 -11.65 51.72
N ARG A 965 -47.94 -11.81 51.86
CA ARG A 965 -47.30 -12.69 52.87
C ARG A 965 -47.41 -12.18 54.32
N SER A 966 -48.19 -11.13 54.59
CA SER A 966 -48.32 -10.47 55.90
C SER A 966 -47.01 -9.93 56.50
N GLU A 967 -45.97 -9.75 55.69
CA GLU A 967 -44.69 -9.13 56.09
C GLU A 967 -44.77 -7.60 56.03
N TYR A 968 -45.86 -7.01 56.55
CA TYR A 968 -46.26 -5.61 56.36
C TYR A 968 -45.15 -4.58 56.63
N LYS A 969 -44.23 -4.85 57.57
CA LYS A 969 -43.08 -3.96 57.85
C LYS A 969 -42.09 -3.86 56.67
N LYS A 970 -41.88 -4.94 55.92
CA LYS A 970 -41.06 -4.94 54.69
C LYS A 970 -41.83 -4.25 53.56
N ALA A 971 -43.12 -4.56 53.41
CA ALA A 971 -43.99 -3.91 52.42
C ALA A 971 -44.00 -2.38 52.59
N ILE A 972 -44.13 -1.88 53.81
CA ILE A 972 -44.05 -0.43 54.11
C ILE A 972 -42.70 0.17 53.72
N ALA A 973 -41.58 -0.55 53.94
CA ALA A 973 -40.26 -0.07 53.56
C ALA A 973 -40.10 0.01 52.03
N ASP A 974 -40.46 -1.05 51.31
CA ASP A 974 -40.35 -1.10 49.85
C ASP A 974 -41.36 -0.14 49.16
N TYR A 975 -42.60 -0.02 49.64
CA TYR A 975 -43.52 1.02 49.16
C TYR A 975 -43.04 2.43 49.49
N THR A 976 -42.40 2.65 50.64
CA THR A 976 -41.78 3.96 50.92
C THR A 976 -40.66 4.25 49.94
N LYS A 977 -39.83 3.24 49.59
CA LYS A 977 -38.80 3.44 48.58
C LYS A 977 -39.37 3.66 47.17
N THR A 978 -40.46 2.98 46.84
CA THR A 978 -41.24 3.22 45.61
C THR A 978 -41.68 4.68 45.53
N ILE A 979 -42.22 5.24 46.61
CA ILE A 979 -42.70 6.63 46.72
C ILE A 979 -41.56 7.67 46.77
N GLU A 980 -40.39 7.32 47.31
CA GLU A 980 -39.19 8.16 47.26
C GLU A 980 -38.63 8.32 45.82
N LEU A 981 -38.82 7.29 44.99
CA LEU A 981 -38.33 7.25 43.61
C LEU A 981 -39.38 7.78 42.61
N ASP A 982 -40.65 7.45 42.82
CA ASP A 982 -41.81 7.99 42.11
C ASP A 982 -42.89 8.51 43.08
N PRO A 983 -42.89 9.83 43.38
CA PRO A 983 -43.93 10.47 44.19
C PRO A 983 -45.33 10.49 43.54
N THR A 984 -45.49 10.02 42.29
CA THR A 984 -46.79 9.93 41.60
C THR A 984 -47.41 8.53 41.65
N ALA A 985 -46.71 7.54 42.23
CA ALA A 985 -47.16 6.15 42.39
C ALA A 985 -48.36 6.01 43.35
N ALA A 986 -49.56 6.39 42.90
CA ALA A 986 -50.80 6.36 43.70
C ALA A 986 -51.08 4.98 44.34
N TYR A 987 -50.80 3.90 43.61
CA TYR A 987 -50.94 2.52 44.10
C TYR A 987 -50.02 2.21 45.30
N ALA A 988 -48.81 2.77 45.32
CA ALA A 988 -47.86 2.57 46.40
C ALA A 988 -48.32 3.28 47.69
N TYR A 989 -48.93 4.47 47.56
CA TYR A 989 -49.62 5.12 48.67
C TYR A 989 -50.81 4.27 49.16
N ALA A 990 -51.72 3.85 48.28
CA ALA A 990 -52.89 3.03 48.64
C ALA A 990 -52.51 1.73 49.37
N ASN A 991 -51.50 1.01 48.86
CA ASN A 991 -51.05 -0.24 49.44
C ASN A 991 -50.21 -0.04 50.71
N ARG A 992 -49.44 1.06 50.84
CA ARG A 992 -48.76 1.42 52.10
C ARG A 992 -49.75 1.84 53.18
N GLY A 993 -50.81 2.57 52.83
CA GLY A 993 -51.93 2.87 53.71
C GLY A 993 -52.63 1.60 54.20
N SER A 994 -52.80 0.61 53.30
CA SER A 994 -53.33 -0.71 53.65
C SER A 994 -52.41 -1.48 54.60
N ALA A 995 -51.09 -1.44 54.37
CA ALA A 995 -50.11 -2.05 55.27
C ALA A 995 -50.04 -1.35 56.65
N TYR A 996 -50.23 -0.02 56.70
CA TYR A 996 -50.33 0.74 57.95
C TYR A 996 -51.62 0.42 58.71
N TYR A 997 -52.75 0.28 58.02
CA TYR A 997 -54.03 -0.16 58.60
C TYR A 997 -53.91 -1.53 59.28
N LEU A 998 -53.20 -2.47 58.67
CA LEU A 998 -52.95 -3.82 59.23
C LEU A 998 -51.84 -3.86 60.32
N LEU A 999 -51.13 -2.75 60.55
CA LEU A 999 -50.26 -2.52 61.71
C LEU A 999 -50.83 -1.43 62.66
N PRO A 1000 -52.17 -1.40 62.86
CA PRO A 1000 -52.96 -0.34 63.48
C PRO A 1000 -52.46 1.11 63.49
N ASN A 1001 -51.72 1.56 62.47
CA ASN A 1001 -51.21 2.93 62.37
C ASN A 1001 -52.17 3.80 61.56
N TYR A 1002 -53.35 4.02 62.14
CA TYR A 1002 -54.51 4.60 61.47
C TYR A 1002 -54.32 6.03 60.97
N ASP A 1003 -53.45 6.84 61.59
CA ASP A 1003 -53.17 8.20 61.11
C ASP A 1003 -52.36 8.17 59.81
N LYS A 1004 -51.24 7.45 59.78
CA LYS A 1004 -50.44 7.27 58.56
C LYS A 1004 -51.22 6.60 57.44
N ALA A 1005 -52.11 5.66 57.78
CA ALA A 1005 -52.99 5.04 56.79
C ALA A 1005 -53.96 6.05 56.16
N VAL A 1006 -54.56 6.94 56.95
CA VAL A 1006 -55.43 8.03 56.43
C VAL A 1006 -54.63 9.02 55.59
N ASP A 1007 -53.42 9.40 56.01
CA ASP A 1007 -52.55 10.30 55.24
C ASP A 1007 -52.15 9.69 53.88
N ASP A 1008 -51.80 8.41 53.84
CA ASP A 1008 -51.48 7.69 52.61
C ASP A 1008 -52.71 7.57 51.69
N TYR A 1009 -53.90 7.22 52.20
CA TYR A 1009 -55.13 7.20 51.40
C TYR A 1009 -55.53 8.59 50.90
N ASN A 1010 -55.29 9.65 51.67
CA ASN A 1010 -55.50 11.02 51.22
C ASN A 1010 -54.63 11.33 50.00
N LYS A 1011 -53.35 10.93 50.01
CA LYS A 1011 -52.43 11.17 48.89
C LYS A 1011 -52.70 10.25 47.69
N ALA A 1012 -53.06 8.99 47.92
CA ALA A 1012 -53.52 8.09 46.87
C ALA A 1012 -54.73 8.65 46.12
N LEU A 1013 -55.70 9.23 46.83
CA LEU A 1013 -56.90 9.83 46.25
C LEU A 1013 -56.68 11.23 45.65
N GLU A 1014 -55.65 11.95 46.07
CA GLU A 1014 -55.20 13.18 45.40
C GLU A 1014 -54.62 12.88 44.01
N LEU A 1015 -53.83 11.80 43.91
CA LEU A 1015 -53.18 11.36 42.67
C LEU A 1015 -54.14 10.55 41.75
N ASN A 1016 -55.01 9.73 42.33
CA ASN A 1016 -56.04 8.97 41.63
C ASN A 1016 -57.41 9.08 42.33
N PRO A 1017 -58.24 10.10 42.00
CA PRO A 1017 -59.59 10.25 42.54
C PRO A 1017 -60.59 9.14 42.16
N ARG A 1018 -60.18 8.09 41.44
CA ARG A 1018 -60.99 6.93 41.06
C ARG A 1018 -60.58 5.63 41.76
N ASP A 1019 -59.73 5.69 42.80
CA ASP A 1019 -59.43 4.53 43.63
C ASP A 1019 -60.52 4.29 44.70
N TYR A 1020 -61.51 3.46 44.36
CA TYR A 1020 -62.59 3.08 45.29
C TYR A 1020 -62.10 2.22 46.48
N TYR A 1021 -60.94 1.55 46.38
CA TYR A 1021 -60.35 0.82 47.51
C TYR A 1021 -59.78 1.80 48.54
N SER A 1022 -59.04 2.82 48.11
CA SER A 1022 -58.56 3.88 49.03
C SER A 1022 -59.71 4.62 49.72
N TYR A 1023 -60.82 4.90 49.00
CA TYR A 1023 -62.03 5.44 49.64
C TYR A 1023 -62.58 4.48 50.70
N THR A 1024 -62.81 3.21 50.35
CA THR A 1024 -63.38 2.22 51.29
C THR A 1024 -62.52 2.01 52.52
N ASN A 1025 -61.19 1.88 52.33
CA ASN A 1025 -60.27 1.62 53.43
C ASN A 1025 -60.05 2.84 54.34
N ARG A 1026 -60.14 4.07 53.80
CA ARG A 1026 -60.18 5.29 54.61
C ARG A 1026 -61.51 5.40 55.38
N GLY A 1027 -62.62 5.05 54.74
CA GLY A 1027 -63.94 4.95 55.36
C GLY A 1027 -63.97 3.99 56.56
N LEU A 1028 -63.33 2.81 56.42
CA LEU A 1028 -63.14 1.83 57.50
C LEU A 1028 -62.45 2.45 58.72
N ILE A 1029 -61.38 3.21 58.51
CA ILE A 1029 -60.67 3.89 59.59
C ILE A 1029 -61.53 4.98 60.25
N TYR A 1030 -62.33 5.72 59.46
CA TYR A 1030 -63.27 6.69 60.02
C TYR A 1030 -64.38 6.02 60.84
N ALA A 1031 -64.91 4.88 60.40
CA ALA A 1031 -65.90 4.11 61.16
C ALA A 1031 -65.32 3.57 62.48
N LEU A 1032 -64.12 2.99 62.46
CA LEU A 1032 -63.39 2.54 63.67
C LEU A 1032 -63.07 3.70 64.64
N ARG A 1033 -63.04 4.93 64.16
CA ARG A 1033 -62.86 6.16 64.96
C ARG A 1033 -64.19 6.81 65.39
N ASN A 1034 -65.32 6.14 65.19
CA ASN A 1034 -66.70 6.65 65.38
C ASN A 1034 -67.04 7.91 64.55
N GLN A 1035 -66.27 8.20 63.49
CA GLN A 1035 -66.48 9.34 62.59
C GLN A 1035 -67.38 8.94 61.42
N HIS A 1036 -68.52 8.33 61.73
CA HIS A 1036 -69.39 7.65 60.76
C HIS A 1036 -69.88 8.56 59.62
N ASP A 1037 -70.08 9.86 59.83
CA ASP A 1037 -70.45 10.79 58.75
C ASP A 1037 -69.38 10.89 57.65
N LYS A 1038 -68.09 10.80 58.02
CA LYS A 1038 -66.99 10.73 57.04
C LYS A 1038 -66.92 9.35 56.38
N ALA A 1039 -67.13 8.28 57.15
CA ALA A 1039 -67.16 6.92 56.63
C ALA A 1039 -68.26 6.75 55.58
N ILE A 1040 -69.49 7.18 55.90
CA ILE A 1040 -70.65 7.20 54.98
C ILE A 1040 -70.32 7.97 53.69
N LYS A 1041 -69.64 9.12 53.78
CA LYS A 1041 -69.22 9.88 52.61
C LYS A 1041 -68.23 9.09 51.75
N ASP A 1042 -67.17 8.56 52.35
CA ASP A 1042 -66.13 7.81 51.63
C ASP A 1042 -66.67 6.53 50.99
N TYR A 1043 -67.49 5.74 51.69
CA TYR A 1043 -68.15 4.57 51.10
C TYR A 1043 -69.13 4.96 49.97
N THR A 1044 -69.76 6.14 50.06
CA THR A 1044 -70.62 6.63 48.98
C THR A 1044 -69.80 6.98 47.75
N SER A 1045 -68.66 7.66 47.90
CA SER A 1045 -67.74 7.89 46.78
C SER A 1045 -67.18 6.59 46.19
N ALA A 1046 -66.87 5.59 47.02
CA ALA A 1046 -66.47 4.26 46.53
C ALA A 1046 -67.56 3.61 45.66
N ILE A 1047 -68.82 3.65 46.09
CA ILE A 1047 -69.99 3.12 45.36
C ILE A 1047 -70.30 3.93 44.09
N GLU A 1048 -70.12 5.25 44.11
CA GLU A 1048 -70.27 6.12 42.92
C GLU A 1048 -69.20 5.86 41.85
N ILE A 1049 -68.02 5.36 42.26
CA ILE A 1049 -66.92 4.96 41.37
C ILE A 1049 -67.10 3.52 40.88
N ASN A 1050 -67.43 2.59 41.77
CA ASN A 1050 -67.70 1.18 41.46
C ASN A 1050 -68.91 0.65 42.25
N ALA A 1051 -70.07 0.65 41.60
CA ALA A 1051 -71.31 0.14 42.19
C ALA A 1051 -71.35 -1.40 42.31
N GLU A 1052 -70.42 -2.13 41.72
CA GLU A 1052 -70.31 -3.60 41.84
C GLU A 1052 -69.45 -4.02 43.06
N TYR A 1053 -68.78 -3.07 43.73
CA TYR A 1053 -68.00 -3.37 44.94
C TYR A 1053 -68.88 -3.42 46.20
N ASP A 1054 -69.61 -4.53 46.28
CA ASP A 1054 -70.56 -4.92 47.33
C ASP A 1054 -70.15 -4.58 48.77
N TYR A 1055 -68.88 -4.78 49.13
CA TYR A 1055 -68.35 -4.58 50.48
C TYR A 1055 -68.51 -3.14 50.98
N SER A 1056 -68.52 -2.14 50.09
CA SER A 1056 -68.80 -0.75 50.46
C SER A 1056 -70.23 -0.55 50.97
N TYR A 1057 -71.20 -1.30 50.45
CA TYR A 1057 -72.59 -1.25 50.93
C TYR A 1057 -72.71 -1.86 52.32
N LEU A 1058 -72.05 -2.99 52.61
CA LEU A 1058 -72.06 -3.59 53.95
C LEU A 1058 -71.59 -2.58 55.01
N LEU A 1059 -70.45 -1.94 54.75
CA LEU A 1059 -69.78 -1.01 55.66
C LEU A 1059 -70.52 0.34 55.80
N ARG A 1060 -71.13 0.83 54.71
CA ARG A 1060 -72.01 2.01 54.76
C ARG A 1060 -73.30 1.70 55.52
N GLY A 1061 -73.85 0.50 55.35
CA GLY A 1061 -75.00 0.01 56.10
C GLY A 1061 -74.74 -0.04 57.61
N GLU A 1062 -73.59 -0.54 58.03
CA GLU A 1062 -73.15 -0.51 59.44
C GLU A 1062 -73.01 0.93 59.97
N SER A 1063 -72.38 1.83 59.22
CA SER A 1063 -72.25 3.24 59.63
C SER A 1063 -73.59 4.00 59.64
N TYR A 1064 -74.54 3.63 58.79
CA TYR A 1064 -75.92 4.11 58.88
C TYR A 1064 -76.66 3.54 60.10
N PHE A 1065 -76.38 2.30 60.49
CA PHE A 1065 -76.98 1.69 61.69
C PHE A 1065 -76.52 2.40 62.97
N ASP A 1066 -75.21 2.64 63.11
CA ASP A 1066 -74.64 3.31 64.28
C ASP A 1066 -75.07 4.79 64.38
N THR A 1067 -75.25 5.46 63.23
CA THR A 1067 -75.89 6.80 63.17
C THR A 1067 -77.43 6.78 63.25
N LYS A 1068 -78.04 5.62 63.54
CA LYS A 1068 -79.50 5.41 63.72
C LYS A 1068 -80.34 5.69 62.47
N GLN A 1069 -79.73 5.73 61.29
CA GLN A 1069 -80.38 5.87 59.99
C GLN A 1069 -80.87 4.49 59.47
N PHE A 1070 -81.63 3.77 60.31
CA PHE A 1070 -81.93 2.35 60.15
C PHE A 1070 -82.54 1.97 58.79
N ASN A 1071 -83.38 2.82 58.19
CA ASN A 1071 -83.97 2.56 56.88
C ASN A 1071 -82.92 2.57 55.74
N LYS A 1072 -81.86 3.37 55.86
CA LYS A 1072 -80.73 3.36 54.92
C LYS A 1072 -79.82 2.16 55.15
N ALA A 1073 -79.58 1.82 56.43
CA ALA A 1073 -78.82 0.63 56.80
C ALA A 1073 -79.43 -0.65 56.21
N ILE A 1074 -80.75 -0.82 56.35
CA ILE A 1074 -81.49 -1.94 55.78
C ILE A 1074 -81.45 -1.92 54.25
N ALA A 1075 -81.51 -0.75 53.60
CA ALA A 1075 -81.42 -0.65 52.14
C ALA A 1075 -80.04 -1.09 51.61
N ASP A 1076 -78.95 -0.59 52.20
CA ASP A 1076 -77.58 -0.98 51.82
C ASP A 1076 -77.31 -2.47 52.11
N TRP A 1077 -77.78 -2.99 53.25
CA TRP A 1077 -77.65 -4.41 53.59
C TRP A 1077 -78.47 -5.33 52.68
N ASN A 1078 -79.68 -4.92 52.28
CA ASN A 1078 -80.47 -5.65 51.28
C ASN A 1078 -79.76 -5.65 49.91
N THR A 1079 -79.07 -4.57 49.54
CA THR A 1079 -78.25 -4.51 48.32
C THR A 1079 -77.04 -5.45 48.43
N TYR A 1080 -76.37 -5.50 49.58
CA TYR A 1080 -75.27 -6.43 49.85
C TYR A 1080 -75.69 -7.92 49.75
N GLU A 1081 -76.85 -8.29 50.32
CA GLU A 1081 -77.41 -9.64 50.11
C GLU A 1081 -77.91 -9.86 48.67
N GLY A 1082 -78.27 -8.79 47.95
CA GLY A 1082 -78.62 -8.82 46.53
C GLY A 1082 -77.48 -9.25 45.61
N PHE A 1083 -76.22 -9.02 46.02
CA PHE A 1083 -75.03 -9.58 45.36
C PHE A 1083 -74.78 -11.07 45.70
N GLY A 1084 -75.62 -11.69 46.53
CA GLY A 1084 -75.52 -13.10 46.93
C GLY A 1084 -74.81 -13.35 48.26
N ASN A 1085 -74.37 -12.29 48.95
CA ASN A 1085 -73.68 -12.40 50.23
C ASN A 1085 -74.61 -12.70 51.41
N THR A 1086 -74.06 -13.25 52.49
CA THR A 1086 -74.78 -13.46 53.76
C THR A 1086 -74.40 -12.40 54.79
N LEU A 1087 -75.40 -11.73 55.40
CA LEU A 1087 -75.13 -10.76 56.47
C LEU A 1087 -74.58 -11.44 57.74
N PRO A 1088 -73.36 -11.11 58.21
CA PRO A 1088 -72.75 -11.78 59.36
C PRO A 1088 -73.46 -11.51 60.70
N PHE A 1089 -74.38 -10.53 60.76
CA PHE A 1089 -75.07 -10.10 61.98
C PHE A 1089 -76.60 -10.14 61.88
N LYS A 1090 -77.17 -10.95 60.99
CA LYS A 1090 -78.62 -10.98 60.65
C LYS A 1090 -79.56 -11.06 61.87
N ASP A 1091 -79.25 -11.91 62.85
CA ASP A 1091 -79.99 -12.05 64.12
C ASP A 1091 -80.00 -10.78 64.99
N LYS A 1092 -78.93 -9.97 64.90
CA LYS A 1092 -78.75 -8.72 65.65
C LYS A 1092 -79.58 -7.59 65.03
N ILE A 1093 -79.77 -7.64 63.71
CA ILE A 1093 -80.61 -6.71 62.93
C ILE A 1093 -82.10 -7.02 63.18
N LEU A 1094 -82.50 -8.29 63.08
CA LEU A 1094 -83.87 -8.77 63.33
C LEU A 1094 -84.39 -8.38 64.73
N LYS A 1095 -83.54 -8.45 65.76
CA LYS A 1095 -83.88 -8.01 67.12
C LYS A 1095 -84.15 -6.51 67.24
N ASN A 1096 -83.54 -5.67 66.41
CA ASN A 1096 -83.76 -4.22 66.42
C ASN A 1096 -84.93 -3.81 65.50
N GLN A 1097 -85.21 -4.54 64.41
CA GLN A 1097 -86.44 -4.37 63.63
C GLN A 1097 -87.69 -4.55 64.50
N ALA A 1098 -87.67 -5.46 65.48
CA ALA A 1098 -88.76 -5.63 66.45
C ALA A 1098 -89.00 -4.39 67.34
N ALA A 1099 -87.98 -3.56 67.58
CA ALA A 1099 -88.11 -2.30 68.32
C ALA A 1099 -88.58 -1.13 67.44
N ILE A 1100 -88.18 -1.13 66.16
CA ILE A 1100 -88.58 -0.10 65.17
C ILE A 1100 -90.06 -0.23 64.79
N ASN A 1101 -90.60 -1.46 64.74
CA ASN A 1101 -91.99 -1.73 64.36
C ASN A 1101 -93.07 -1.34 65.40
N LEU A 1102 -92.71 -0.67 66.50
CA LEU A 1102 -93.65 -0.25 67.55
C LEU A 1102 -94.35 1.11 67.29
N THR A 1103 -94.05 1.80 66.17
CA THR A 1103 -94.67 3.10 65.84
C THR A 1103 -95.16 3.20 64.38
N GLY A 1104 -96.33 2.61 64.09
CA GLY A 1104 -97.15 2.99 62.93
C GLY A 1104 -97.08 2.08 61.69
N THR A 1105 -98.22 1.46 61.37
CA THR A 1105 -98.54 0.67 60.16
C THR A 1105 -99.24 1.52 59.08
N PRO A 1106 -99.50 1.07 57.82
CA PRO A 1106 -99.31 -0.28 57.25
C PRO A 1106 -98.61 -0.34 55.87
N ALA A 1107 -98.37 -1.57 55.37
CA ALA A 1107 -98.08 -1.88 53.97
C ALA A 1107 -99.37 -2.17 53.15
N PRO A 1108 -99.28 -2.43 51.83
CA PRO A 1108 -99.81 -3.72 51.35
C PRO A 1108 -99.09 -4.38 50.14
N THR A 1109 -98.84 -5.70 50.26
CA THR A 1109 -98.94 -6.81 49.24
C THR A 1109 -98.31 -6.67 47.83
N LEU A 1110 -97.63 -7.68 47.27
CA LEU A 1110 -98.11 -9.03 46.88
C LEU A 1110 -96.94 -10.07 46.93
N MET A 1111 -97.06 -11.24 47.59
CA MET A 1111 -97.57 -12.55 47.11
C MET A 1111 -96.66 -13.30 46.08
N ALA A 1112 -96.40 -14.63 46.17
CA ALA A 1112 -96.78 -15.65 47.18
C ALA A 1112 -95.97 -16.98 47.04
N SER A 1113 -96.12 -17.89 48.02
CA SER A 1113 -95.89 -19.37 47.99
C SER A 1113 -94.47 -19.92 47.75
N ALA A 1114 -94.04 -21.08 48.30
CA ALA A 1114 -94.60 -21.97 49.35
C ALA A 1114 -93.46 -22.79 50.03
N THR A 1115 -93.82 -23.54 51.08
CA THR A 1115 -92.99 -24.42 51.94
C THR A 1115 -93.09 -25.91 51.46
N PRO A 1116 -92.56 -26.99 52.13
CA PRO A 1116 -92.01 -27.09 53.50
C PRO A 1116 -90.88 -28.13 53.81
N THR A 1117 -90.50 -28.20 55.10
CA THR A 1117 -89.98 -29.39 55.86
C THR A 1117 -88.56 -29.95 55.54
N VAL A 1118 -87.75 -30.50 56.48
CA VAL A 1118 -87.89 -30.72 57.95
C VAL A 1118 -86.51 -30.78 58.68
N THR A 1119 -86.56 -30.70 60.03
CA THR A 1119 -85.55 -30.76 61.14
C THR A 1119 -84.18 -31.50 60.96
N THR A 1120 -83.14 -31.40 61.83
CA THR A 1120 -83.16 -31.29 63.32
C THR A 1120 -81.83 -30.78 63.96
N THR A 1121 -81.98 -30.10 65.11
CA THR A 1121 -81.08 -29.74 66.25
C THR A 1121 -79.84 -30.64 66.56
N VAL A 1122 -78.80 -30.23 67.31
CA VAL A 1122 -78.76 -29.70 68.71
C VAL A 1122 -77.50 -28.84 69.06
N ARG A 1123 -77.71 -27.84 69.96
CA ARG A 1123 -76.82 -27.12 70.93
C ARG A 1123 -75.39 -27.67 71.21
N ALA A 1124 -74.36 -26.89 71.63
CA ALA A 1124 -74.10 -25.44 71.89
C ALA A 1124 -72.54 -25.26 72.05
N THR A 1125 -71.86 -24.25 72.63
CA THR A 1125 -72.12 -23.19 73.65
C THR A 1125 -71.07 -22.04 73.57
N ALA A 1126 -71.17 -21.01 74.43
CA ALA A 1126 -70.24 -19.87 74.59
C ALA A 1126 -68.92 -20.25 75.36
N THR A 1127 -67.88 -19.42 75.58
CA THR A 1127 -67.88 -17.98 75.93
C THR A 1127 -66.48 -17.29 75.82
N ILE A 1128 -66.42 -16.09 75.21
CA ILE A 1128 -65.53 -14.90 75.44
C ILE A 1128 -63.96 -15.03 75.47
N THR A 1129 -63.33 -13.96 74.98
CA THR A 1129 -61.89 -13.61 74.76
C THR A 1129 -61.12 -13.25 76.08
N PRO A 1130 -59.80 -12.88 76.13
CA PRO A 1130 -58.91 -12.41 75.04
C PRO A 1130 -57.37 -12.74 75.04
N THR A 1131 -56.73 -12.39 73.90
CA THR A 1131 -55.34 -11.86 73.71
C THR A 1131 -54.04 -12.72 73.78
N THR A 1132 -53.20 -12.45 72.77
CA THR A 1132 -51.71 -12.35 72.73
C THR A 1132 -50.74 -13.55 72.54
N ILE A 1133 -49.92 -13.42 71.48
CA ILE A 1133 -48.47 -13.74 71.34
C ILE A 1133 -48.05 -15.21 71.09
N ALA A 1134 -48.03 -15.54 69.78
CA ALA A 1134 -46.87 -15.96 68.96
C ALA A 1134 -46.02 -17.24 69.23
N THR A 1135 -45.71 -17.91 68.10
CA THR A 1135 -44.51 -18.73 67.79
C THR A 1135 -44.51 -20.23 68.15
N ILE A 1136 -44.71 -21.07 67.12
CA ILE A 1136 -43.87 -22.26 66.82
C ILE A 1136 -43.61 -22.27 65.30
N ARG A 1137 -42.46 -22.78 64.83
CA ARG A 1137 -42.06 -22.83 63.41
C ARG A 1137 -41.70 -24.25 62.95
N ALA A 1138 -42.21 -24.63 61.78
CA ALA A 1138 -41.62 -25.47 60.73
C ALA A 1138 -41.04 -26.87 61.00
N THR A 1139 -41.58 -27.87 60.29
CA THR A 1139 -40.89 -28.96 59.53
C THR A 1139 -41.95 -29.72 58.69
N ALA A 1140 -41.70 -30.30 57.51
CA ALA A 1140 -40.62 -30.15 56.51
C ALA A 1140 -41.04 -30.82 55.16
N THR A 1141 -40.18 -30.72 54.13
CA THR A 1141 -40.13 -31.50 52.86
C THR A 1141 -41.17 -31.27 51.74
N VAL A 1142 -40.74 -31.56 50.51
CA VAL A 1142 -41.37 -31.25 49.21
C VAL A 1142 -41.03 -32.35 48.19
N THR A 1143 -41.97 -32.76 47.33
CA THR A 1143 -41.77 -33.04 45.88
C THR A 1143 -43.13 -33.28 45.16
N PRO A 1144 -43.24 -33.10 43.82
CA PRO A 1144 -44.55 -32.88 43.14
C PRO A 1144 -44.90 -33.86 42.01
N THR A 1145 -46.17 -33.91 41.58
CA THR A 1145 -46.60 -34.14 40.17
C THR A 1145 -48.10 -33.83 39.95
N THR A 1146 -48.41 -32.96 38.97
CA THR A 1146 -49.33 -33.10 37.79
C THR A 1146 -50.57 -34.04 37.84
N ILE A 1147 -51.70 -33.83 37.13
CA ILE A 1147 -52.11 -32.86 36.05
C ILE A 1147 -53.66 -32.76 35.92
N ALA A 1148 -54.14 -31.82 35.09
CA ALA A 1148 -55.50 -31.64 34.50
C ALA A 1148 -56.42 -30.62 35.22
N THR A 1149 -56.80 -29.45 34.67
CA THR A 1149 -57.35 -29.02 33.34
C THR A 1149 -58.87 -28.88 33.38
N ILE A 1150 -59.38 -27.63 33.31
CA ILE A 1150 -60.45 -27.15 32.38
C ILE A 1150 -60.67 -25.64 32.56
N ASN A 1151 -60.97 -24.96 31.45
CA ASN A 1151 -61.28 -23.53 31.27
C ASN A 1151 -62.54 -23.10 32.09
N SER A 1152 -62.93 -21.83 32.28
CA SER A 1152 -62.85 -20.65 31.38
C SER A 1152 -63.26 -19.34 32.08
N THR A 1153 -63.26 -18.24 31.31
CA THR A 1153 -64.08 -17.01 31.48
C THR A 1153 -63.96 -16.19 32.77
N ALA A 1154 -63.18 -15.10 32.71
CA ALA A 1154 -63.50 -13.81 33.33
C ALA A 1154 -62.83 -12.67 32.53
N THR A 1155 -63.58 -11.61 32.21
CA THR A 1155 -63.09 -10.45 31.43
C THR A 1155 -63.11 -9.21 32.31
N MET A 1156 -61.95 -8.63 32.61
CA MET A 1156 -61.75 -7.25 33.10
C MET A 1156 -60.39 -6.78 32.57
N VAL A 1157 -60.29 -5.75 31.71
CA VAL A 1157 -60.54 -4.31 31.97
C VAL A 1157 -59.47 -3.72 32.90
N LYS A 1158 -58.29 -3.51 32.27
CA LYS A 1158 -57.14 -2.66 32.63
C LYS A 1158 -56.82 -2.48 34.12
#